data_AF-A0A1V6E247-F1
#
_entry.id   AF-A0A1V6E247-F1
#
_cell.length_a   1.000
_cell.length_b   1.000
_cell.length_c   1.000
_cell.angle_alpha   90.00
_cell.angle_beta   90.00
_cell.angle_gamma   90.00
#
_symmetry.space_group_name_H-M   'P 1'
#
loop_
_entity.id
_entity.type
_entity.pdbx_description
1 polymer ?
#
loop_
_entity_poly.entity_id
_entity_poly.type
_entity_poly.pdbx_seq_one_letter_code
_entity_poly.pdbx_strand_id
1 'polypeptide(L)'
;MARNTILSALLGSKEEKDIKAVLPLLHKINELEPWALSLDDSDFPAMTIKFKDRLTEGETLDDLLPEAFALVREAARRKLGERPFDVQIIGGIALHQGKIVEMKTGEGKTLSSVTAAYLNALAGQGVHIITVNDYLAERDSQWMGQIYKFLGLKVGCILSSDNIARKAAYSCDITYGTNNEFGFDYLRDNMVWSLDQKVQRGHAYCIIDEIDSILIDEARTPLIISGPADDDTYRVNEVNRLASSLLEVKKSPETGEYPDEAKGELLEGDFKIDEKSKRVMFTSEGLNHIELLLQKRGLIKGSLFDPENFQFVHYFTQAVRAQHLFSKDVDYVVQDNQVQIVDEFTGRILHGRRYSDGLHEAIEAKERIKIARRNRTLATITFQNYFRLYKKLAGMTGTAETEAEEFNKIYNLDVMVIPTNRPVVRKDENDLVYLNEAEKYDAIIEAIGEIHTKGQPILVGTVSIEKSEKLSSLLIRNGIKHEVLNAKNHAREALIIAEAGSKGAVTIATNMAGRGTDIKLGGNPEFRARRKAGTEAPEEKYREILSREYETWTKDYEEVKSLGGLCVIGTERHEARRIDNQLRGRSGRQGDPGRSVFFISLDDDLMRLFGGDNFKQLMGRAGMKPGEPIYHPLLSKSIESAQKKVEERNFEIRKHLLEYDDVLNKQRNFIYEQRNSILADDNLLERVRDAAYEMLEDQNAILTQAFKDNPNKAIQEFSSWLFDSFGIEMTAKELIVLYKSGELISDIRNKLDLDLDSKIQAAGTESLNFFIRFSYLQEIDEKWLNHLESMEALREAVYLRSYAQKNPLLEYKIEGSDIFESLIFSIRHNIASKVFRVRIKESTPTVEAASPRSASKIEASQTIHEAVSSFVSESQSVRKESAIAAASAPATATVVRQGKKIGRNDPCPCGSGKKYKYCHGR
;
A
#
# COMPACT_ATOMS: atom_id res chain seq x y z
N MET A 1 2.05 -14.82 -39.12
CA MET A 1 3.29 -14.02 -38.99
C MET A 1 3.61 -13.18 -40.23
N ALA A 2 3.58 -13.70 -41.47
CA ALA A 2 3.97 -12.94 -42.67
C ALA A 2 3.07 -11.73 -43.05
N ARG A 3 1.80 -11.70 -42.62
CA ARG A 3 0.86 -10.61 -42.94
C ARG A 3 1.07 -9.35 -42.08
N ASN A 4 1.64 -9.48 -40.88
CA ASN A 4 1.95 -8.34 -40.00
C ASN A 4 3.23 -7.61 -40.43
N THR A 5 4.21 -8.32 -40.99
CA THR A 5 5.52 -7.76 -41.37
C THR A 5 5.44 -6.78 -42.55
N ILE A 6 4.50 -6.99 -43.48
CA ILE A 6 4.31 -6.11 -44.64
C ILE A 6 3.54 -4.84 -44.23
N LEU A 7 2.54 -4.97 -43.36
CA LEU A 7 1.81 -3.81 -42.81
C LEU A 7 2.71 -2.95 -41.91
N SER A 8 3.56 -3.55 -41.08
CA SER A 8 4.53 -2.82 -40.26
C SER A 8 5.60 -2.12 -41.09
N ALA A 9 6.03 -2.71 -42.21
CA ALA A 9 7.00 -2.09 -43.12
C ALA A 9 6.43 -0.90 -43.92
N LEU A 10 5.13 -0.93 -44.27
CA LEU A 10 4.45 0.14 -45.01
C LEU A 10 3.98 1.30 -44.13
N LEU A 11 3.52 1.01 -42.90
CA LEU A 11 2.96 2.01 -41.99
C LEU A 11 3.97 2.50 -40.92
N GLY A 12 5.13 1.85 -40.79
CA GLY A 12 6.06 2.06 -39.67
C GLY A 12 5.59 1.35 -38.39
N SER A 13 6.52 1.09 -37.46
CA SER A 13 6.18 0.57 -36.13
C SER A 13 5.38 1.60 -35.31
N LYS A 14 4.66 1.16 -34.27
CA LYS A 14 3.99 2.06 -33.33
C LYS A 14 4.99 3.08 -32.74
N GLU A 15 6.18 2.59 -32.36
CA GLU A 15 7.28 3.39 -31.83
C GLU A 15 7.70 4.52 -32.80
N GLU A 16 7.89 4.21 -34.09
CA GLU A 16 8.27 5.21 -35.08
C GLU A 16 7.20 6.30 -35.25
N LYS A 17 5.91 5.93 -35.18
CA LYS A 17 4.81 6.89 -35.26
C LYS A 17 4.74 7.79 -34.04
N ASP A 18 4.87 7.21 -32.84
CA ASP A 18 4.84 7.95 -31.58
C ASP A 18 5.99 8.96 -31.51
N ILE A 19 7.20 8.57 -31.93
CA ILE A 19 8.35 9.49 -31.99
C ILE A 19 8.12 10.58 -33.03
N LYS A 20 7.68 10.23 -34.25
CA LYS A 20 7.39 11.22 -35.31
C LYS A 20 6.36 12.27 -34.87
N ALA A 21 5.39 11.90 -34.05
CA ALA A 21 4.38 12.83 -33.53
C ALA A 21 4.98 13.88 -32.58
N VAL A 22 6.04 13.54 -31.84
CA VAL A 22 6.65 14.41 -30.82
C VAL A 22 7.83 15.23 -31.37
N LEU A 23 8.48 14.77 -32.45
CA LEU A 23 9.62 15.45 -33.07
C LEU A 23 9.41 16.95 -33.36
N PRO A 24 8.26 17.43 -33.89
CA PRO A 24 8.05 18.85 -34.12
C PRO A 24 8.15 19.70 -32.84
N LEU A 25 7.68 19.18 -31.70
CA LEU A 25 7.80 19.85 -30.41
C LEU A 25 9.24 19.88 -29.93
N LEU A 26 9.98 18.77 -30.08
CA LEU A 26 11.42 18.73 -29.76
C LEU A 26 12.19 19.79 -30.55
N HIS A 27 11.92 19.94 -31.85
CA HIS A 27 12.58 20.95 -32.68
C HIS A 27 12.30 22.37 -32.19
N LYS A 28 11.05 22.70 -31.85
CA LYS A 28 10.70 23.99 -31.24
C LYS A 28 11.45 24.25 -29.93
N ILE A 29 11.54 23.25 -29.06
CA ILE A 29 12.29 23.36 -27.79
C ILE A 29 13.78 23.62 -28.06
N ASN A 30 14.37 22.94 -29.04
CA ASN A 30 15.76 23.13 -29.44
C ASN A 30 16.00 24.53 -30.03
N GLU A 31 15.05 25.07 -30.79
CA GLU A 31 15.11 26.44 -31.34
C GLU A 31 15.08 27.53 -30.26
N LEU A 32 14.44 27.26 -29.11
CA LEU A 32 14.35 28.17 -27.97
C LEU A 32 15.55 28.10 -27.01
N GLU A 33 16.50 27.19 -27.25
CA GLU A 33 17.70 27.04 -26.41
C GLU A 33 18.57 28.32 -26.35
N PRO A 34 18.83 29.05 -27.46
CA PRO A 34 19.56 30.33 -27.41
C PRO A 34 18.84 31.40 -26.58
N TRP A 35 17.50 31.42 -26.61
CA TRP A 35 16.71 32.34 -25.79
C TRP A 35 16.90 32.02 -24.31
N ALA A 36 16.74 30.75 -23.90
CA ALA A 36 16.91 30.35 -22.51
C ALA A 36 18.35 30.62 -22.01
N LEU A 37 19.36 30.40 -22.85
CA LEU A 37 20.76 30.71 -22.57
C LEU A 37 21.01 32.20 -22.32
N SER A 38 20.27 33.08 -22.98
CA SER A 38 20.45 34.54 -22.87
C SER A 38 19.91 35.14 -21.57
N LEU A 39 19.13 34.38 -20.79
CA LEU A 39 18.52 34.84 -19.54
C LEU A 39 19.52 34.89 -18.39
N ASP A 40 19.38 35.86 -17.50
CA ASP A 40 20.14 35.91 -16.25
C ASP A 40 19.52 34.98 -15.19
N ASP A 41 20.30 34.59 -14.18
CA ASP A 41 19.83 33.69 -13.10
C ASP A 41 18.60 34.26 -12.35
N SER A 42 18.47 35.59 -12.27
CA SER A 42 17.32 36.27 -11.66
C SER A 42 16.02 36.15 -12.45
N ASP A 43 16.10 35.85 -13.75
CA ASP A 43 14.94 35.84 -14.65
C ASP A 43 14.16 34.52 -14.55
N PHE A 44 14.78 33.44 -14.08
CA PHE A 44 14.14 32.11 -14.02
C PHE A 44 12.89 32.09 -13.12
N PRO A 45 12.92 32.59 -11.87
CA PRO A 45 11.69 32.73 -11.07
C PRO A 45 10.67 33.68 -11.68
N ALA A 46 11.11 34.79 -12.30
CA ALA A 46 10.22 35.76 -12.92
C ALA A 46 9.47 35.17 -14.12
N MET A 47 10.14 34.33 -14.92
CA MET A 47 9.53 33.58 -16.02
C MET A 47 8.48 32.60 -15.52
N THR A 48 8.72 31.91 -14.41
CA THR A 48 7.71 31.04 -13.79
C THR A 48 6.46 31.81 -13.39
N ILE A 49 6.59 33.02 -12.83
CA ILE A 49 5.45 33.88 -12.52
C ILE A 49 4.71 34.27 -13.80
N LYS A 50 5.44 34.72 -14.83
CA LYS A 50 4.87 35.07 -16.13
C LYS A 50 4.10 33.92 -16.78
N PHE A 51 4.59 32.69 -16.68
CA PHE A 51 3.88 31.51 -17.18
C PHE A 51 2.60 31.22 -16.38
N LYS A 52 2.63 31.38 -15.06
CA LYS A 52 1.42 31.27 -14.22
C LYS A 52 0.38 32.33 -14.60
N ASP A 53 0.81 33.57 -14.85
CA ASP A 53 -0.08 34.65 -15.28
C ASP A 53 -0.73 34.34 -16.64
N ARG A 54 0.05 33.86 -17.62
CA ARG A 54 -0.46 33.45 -18.94
C ARG A 54 -1.48 32.30 -18.87
N LEU A 55 -1.30 31.35 -17.95
CA LEU A 55 -2.31 30.31 -17.69
C LEU A 55 -3.62 30.91 -17.16
N THR A 56 -3.54 31.93 -16.31
CA THR A 56 -4.75 32.63 -15.83
C THR A 56 -5.42 33.48 -16.90
N GLU A 57 -4.66 33.94 -17.91
CA GLU A 57 -5.15 34.66 -19.09
C GLU A 57 -5.78 33.75 -20.15
N GLY A 58 -5.68 32.42 -20.00
CA GLY A 58 -6.37 31.43 -20.83
C GLY A 58 -5.48 30.60 -21.76
N GLU A 59 -4.15 30.77 -21.72
CA GLU A 59 -3.24 29.83 -22.41
C GLU A 59 -3.26 28.45 -21.75
N THR A 60 -2.99 27.40 -22.54
CA THR A 60 -2.93 26.03 -22.02
C THR A 60 -1.50 25.62 -21.64
N LEU A 61 -1.37 24.53 -20.86
CA LEU A 61 -0.05 23.95 -20.57
C LEU A 61 0.67 23.48 -21.84
N ASP A 62 -0.07 23.02 -22.86
CA ASP A 62 0.51 22.57 -24.13
C ASP A 62 1.11 23.75 -24.93
N ASP A 63 0.50 24.93 -24.85
CA ASP A 63 1.02 26.15 -25.50
C ASP A 63 2.34 26.61 -24.87
N LEU A 64 2.44 26.52 -23.55
CA LEU A 64 3.63 26.89 -22.78
C LEU A 64 4.75 25.85 -22.85
N LEU A 65 4.44 24.62 -23.25
CA LEU A 65 5.36 23.48 -23.19
C LEU A 65 6.73 23.78 -23.81
N PRO A 66 6.85 24.35 -25.02
CA PRO A 66 8.16 24.54 -25.65
C PRO A 66 9.08 25.49 -24.85
N GLU A 67 8.54 26.61 -24.37
CA GLU A 67 9.27 27.61 -23.60
C GLU A 67 9.62 27.09 -22.20
N ALA A 68 8.66 26.46 -21.53
CA ALA A 68 8.87 25.86 -20.21
C ALA A 68 9.96 24.77 -20.25
N PHE A 69 9.95 23.91 -21.28
CA PHE A 69 10.94 22.85 -21.42
C PHE A 69 12.33 23.39 -21.74
N ALA A 70 12.43 24.42 -22.59
CA ALA A 70 13.70 25.09 -22.86
C ALA A 70 14.28 25.74 -21.59
N LEU A 71 13.43 26.41 -20.79
CA LEU A 71 13.82 27.03 -19.53
C LEU A 71 14.32 25.98 -18.51
N VAL A 72 13.60 24.86 -18.35
CA VAL A 72 14.02 23.76 -17.46
C VAL A 72 15.32 23.13 -17.92
N ARG A 73 15.50 22.93 -19.24
CA ARG A 73 16.73 22.38 -19.80
C ARG A 73 17.94 23.25 -19.47
N GLU A 74 17.79 24.56 -19.55
CA GLU A 74 18.85 25.50 -19.17
C GLU A 74 19.06 25.55 -17.65
N ALA A 75 18.00 25.50 -16.86
CA ALA A 75 18.09 25.41 -15.40
C ALA A 75 18.87 24.17 -14.94
N ALA A 76 18.62 23.01 -15.58
CA ALA A 76 19.36 21.78 -15.34
C ALA A 76 20.85 21.94 -15.69
N ARG A 77 21.17 22.58 -16.83
CA ARG A 77 22.56 22.87 -17.21
C ARG A 77 23.27 23.71 -16.16
N ARG A 78 22.62 24.76 -15.65
CA ARG A 78 23.23 25.68 -14.67
C ARG A 78 23.40 25.08 -13.29
N LYS A 79 22.44 24.27 -12.83
CA LYS A 79 22.45 23.75 -11.44
C LYS A 79 23.08 22.37 -11.32
N LEU A 80 22.92 21.50 -12.31
CA LEU A 80 23.50 20.16 -12.29
C LEU A 80 24.73 20.01 -13.20
N GLY A 81 25.00 20.97 -14.09
CA GLY A 81 26.05 20.82 -15.11
C GLY A 81 25.66 19.90 -16.26
N GLU A 82 24.42 19.45 -16.32
CA GLU A 82 23.91 18.49 -17.29
C GLU A 82 22.89 19.15 -18.21
N ARG A 83 23.10 19.04 -19.53
CA ARG A 83 22.08 19.43 -20.52
C ARG A 83 21.18 18.22 -20.78
N PRO A 84 19.88 18.27 -20.45
CA PRO A 84 18.96 17.20 -20.82
C PRO A 84 19.03 16.87 -22.32
N PHE A 85 19.24 15.59 -22.64
CA PHE A 85 19.32 15.08 -24.00
C PHE A 85 17.96 15.15 -24.70
N ASP A 86 18.00 15.08 -26.03
CA ASP A 86 16.79 15.13 -26.84
C ASP A 86 15.84 13.97 -26.53
N VAL A 87 16.38 12.78 -26.26
CA VAL A 87 15.59 11.61 -25.82
C VAL A 87 14.91 11.82 -24.46
N GLN A 88 15.56 12.53 -23.54
CA GLN A 88 15.00 12.87 -22.22
C GLN A 88 13.87 13.90 -22.34
N ILE A 89 13.99 14.80 -23.32
CA ILE A 89 12.99 15.83 -23.61
C ILE A 89 11.76 15.21 -24.27
N ILE A 90 11.94 14.26 -25.20
CA ILE A 90 10.84 13.43 -25.71
C ILE A 90 10.17 12.68 -24.56
N GLY A 91 10.95 12.08 -23.65
CA GLY A 91 10.42 11.43 -22.43
C GLY A 91 9.58 12.38 -21.59
N GLY A 92 10.05 13.60 -21.34
CA GLY A 92 9.28 14.63 -20.64
C GLY A 92 7.96 15.01 -21.33
N ILE A 93 7.96 15.10 -22.67
CA ILE A 93 6.73 15.39 -23.43
C ILE A 93 5.73 14.25 -23.28
N ALA A 94 6.19 13.00 -23.40
CA ALA A 94 5.34 11.82 -23.23
C ALA A 94 4.78 11.71 -21.80
N LEU A 95 5.58 12.02 -20.78
CA LEU A 95 5.11 12.10 -19.40
C LEU A 95 4.02 13.19 -19.25
N HIS A 96 4.21 14.37 -19.84
CA HIS A 96 3.20 15.43 -19.81
C HIS A 96 1.89 15.00 -20.48
N GLN A 97 1.95 14.20 -21.55
CA GLN A 97 0.79 13.61 -22.24
C GLN A 97 0.06 12.53 -21.45
N GLY A 98 0.53 12.16 -20.24
CA GLY A 98 -0.09 11.09 -19.44
C GLY A 98 0.24 9.69 -19.93
N LYS A 99 1.44 9.49 -20.50
CA LYS A 99 1.90 8.19 -20.99
C LYS A 99 2.92 7.54 -20.07
N ILE A 100 3.14 6.25 -20.29
CA ILE A 100 4.27 5.51 -19.72
C ILE A 100 5.46 5.63 -20.66
N VAL A 101 6.58 6.03 -20.11
CA VAL A 101 7.84 6.18 -20.84
C VAL A 101 8.74 5.00 -20.53
N GLU A 102 9.04 4.20 -21.57
CA GLU A 102 10.09 3.20 -21.48
C GLU A 102 11.43 3.82 -21.88
N MET A 103 12.28 4.07 -20.87
CA MET A 103 13.65 4.54 -21.03
C MET A 103 14.60 3.57 -20.32
N LYS A 104 15.58 3.05 -21.06
CA LYS A 104 16.56 2.10 -20.50
C LYS A 104 17.30 2.72 -19.31
N THR A 105 17.77 1.86 -18.40
CA THR A 105 18.42 2.31 -17.17
C THR A 105 19.72 3.06 -17.49
N GLY A 106 19.94 4.22 -16.87
CA GLY A 106 21.07 5.11 -17.19
C GLY A 106 20.80 6.14 -18.30
N GLU A 107 19.61 6.18 -18.89
CA GLU A 107 19.20 7.26 -19.82
C GLU A 107 18.76 8.55 -19.11
N GLY A 108 18.77 8.59 -17.77
CA GLY A 108 18.38 9.76 -16.97
C GLY A 108 16.86 9.96 -16.84
N LYS A 109 16.15 8.92 -16.41
CA LYS A 109 14.69 8.95 -16.17
C LYS A 109 14.30 10.06 -15.19
N THR A 110 15.01 10.15 -14.06
CA THR A 110 14.79 11.15 -13.02
C THR A 110 14.90 12.59 -13.54
N LEU A 111 15.86 12.88 -14.42
CA LEU A 111 15.99 14.21 -15.03
C LEU A 111 14.91 14.46 -16.09
N SER A 112 14.48 13.41 -16.80
CA SER A 112 13.42 13.50 -17.82
C SER A 112 12.07 13.89 -17.23
N SER A 113 11.76 13.47 -16.00
CA SER A 113 10.51 13.84 -15.34
C SER A 113 10.45 15.30 -14.89
N VAL A 114 11.59 15.99 -14.76
CA VAL A 114 11.67 17.37 -14.27
C VAL A 114 10.92 18.36 -15.16
N THR A 115 11.02 18.20 -16.47
CA THR A 115 10.37 19.08 -17.45
C THR A 115 8.84 18.94 -17.36
N ALA A 116 8.33 17.71 -17.32
CA ALA A 116 6.91 17.41 -17.18
C ALA A 116 6.35 17.88 -15.83
N ALA A 117 7.08 17.63 -14.74
CA ALA A 117 6.67 18.04 -13.41
C ALA A 117 6.64 19.56 -13.26
N TYR A 118 7.67 20.28 -13.75
CA TYR A 118 7.69 21.74 -13.75
C TYR A 118 6.49 22.33 -14.49
N LEU A 119 6.25 21.89 -15.74
CA LEU A 119 5.15 22.39 -16.56
C LEU A 119 3.81 22.21 -15.85
N ASN A 120 3.52 21.00 -15.35
CA ASN A 120 2.25 20.72 -14.68
C ASN A 120 2.12 21.42 -13.31
N ALA A 121 3.24 21.70 -12.63
CA ALA A 121 3.24 22.44 -11.38
C ALA A 121 2.82 23.91 -11.54
N LEU A 122 2.93 24.49 -12.75
CA LEU A 122 2.48 25.85 -13.05
C LEU A 122 0.98 26.04 -12.79
N ALA A 123 0.16 24.98 -12.92
CA ALA A 123 -1.27 25.03 -12.64
C ALA A 123 -1.60 25.23 -11.14
N GLY A 124 -0.62 25.11 -10.23
CA GLY A 124 -0.79 25.37 -8.79
C GLY A 124 -1.58 24.31 -8.02
N GLN A 125 -1.97 23.21 -8.67
CA GLN A 125 -2.75 22.11 -8.06
C GLN A 125 -1.87 21.04 -7.36
N GLY A 126 -0.55 21.15 -7.49
CA GLY A 126 0.41 20.18 -6.95
C GLY A 126 0.72 19.02 -7.91
N VAL A 127 1.96 18.55 -7.90
CA VAL A 127 2.42 17.38 -8.64
C VAL A 127 3.01 16.36 -7.67
N HIS A 128 2.54 15.11 -7.73
CA HIS A 128 3.08 14.02 -6.92
C HIS A 128 4.07 13.19 -7.72
N ILE A 129 5.30 13.07 -7.23
CA ILE A 129 6.33 12.20 -7.80
C ILE A 129 6.53 11.02 -6.87
N ILE A 130 6.22 9.84 -7.37
CA ILE A 130 6.22 8.61 -6.57
C ILE A 130 7.44 7.80 -6.90
N THR A 131 8.12 7.33 -5.86
CA THR A 131 9.27 6.45 -5.96
C THR A 131 9.02 5.17 -5.16
N VAL A 132 9.89 4.18 -5.33
CA VAL A 132 9.74 2.84 -4.73
C VAL A 132 10.05 2.84 -3.22
N ASN A 133 10.86 3.78 -2.72
CA ASN A 133 11.22 3.85 -1.30
C ASN A 133 11.59 5.26 -0.86
N ASP A 134 11.56 5.49 0.46
CA ASP A 134 11.77 6.80 1.06
C ASP A 134 13.16 7.37 0.78
N TYR A 135 14.18 6.51 0.66
CA TYR A 135 15.55 6.96 0.33
C TYR A 135 15.61 7.59 -1.07
N LEU A 136 14.95 6.98 -2.06
CA LEU A 136 14.88 7.55 -3.40
C LEU A 136 14.04 8.83 -3.43
N ALA A 137 12.91 8.87 -2.72
CA ALA A 137 12.10 10.07 -2.58
C ALA A 137 12.92 11.24 -1.98
N GLU A 138 13.63 10.99 -0.89
CA GLU A 138 14.48 11.99 -0.23
C GLU A 138 15.60 12.46 -1.15
N ARG A 139 16.35 11.51 -1.72
CA ARG A 139 17.48 11.80 -2.62
C ARG A 139 17.03 12.63 -3.82
N ASP A 140 15.96 12.22 -4.50
CA ASP A 140 15.53 12.85 -5.75
C ASP A 140 14.86 14.20 -5.49
N SER A 141 14.12 14.34 -4.38
CA SER A 141 13.58 15.63 -3.94
C SER A 141 14.67 16.66 -3.64
N GLN A 142 15.81 16.22 -3.09
CA GLN A 142 16.96 17.09 -2.84
C GLN A 142 17.75 17.37 -4.12
N TRP A 143 17.98 16.33 -4.94
CA TRP A 143 18.80 16.43 -6.15
C TRP A 143 18.11 17.25 -7.23
N MET A 144 16.91 16.84 -7.68
CA MET A 144 16.12 17.58 -8.68
C MET A 144 15.50 18.85 -8.10
N GLY A 145 15.30 18.90 -6.78
CA GLY A 145 14.81 20.09 -6.09
C GLY A 145 15.66 21.34 -6.29
N GLN A 146 16.94 21.18 -6.63
CA GLN A 146 17.81 22.32 -6.99
C GLN A 146 17.30 23.04 -8.23
N ILE A 147 16.80 22.30 -9.23
CA ILE A 147 16.25 22.87 -10.48
C ILE A 147 14.93 23.58 -10.18
N TYR A 148 14.01 22.91 -9.49
CA TYR A 148 12.69 23.48 -9.16
C TYR A 148 12.80 24.74 -8.30
N LYS A 149 13.66 24.74 -7.28
CA LYS A 149 13.89 25.91 -6.42
C LYS A 149 14.52 27.07 -7.20
N PHE A 150 15.44 26.78 -8.12
CA PHE A 150 16.01 27.81 -9.00
C PHE A 150 14.96 28.43 -9.94
N LEU A 151 13.99 27.63 -10.39
CA LEU A 151 12.82 28.11 -11.15
C LEU A 151 11.75 28.78 -10.26
N GLY A 152 11.95 28.88 -8.95
CA GLY A 152 11.00 29.51 -8.02
C GLY A 152 9.87 28.63 -7.50
N LEU A 153 9.92 27.31 -7.72
CA LEU A 153 8.95 26.35 -7.18
C LEU A 153 9.38 25.81 -5.81
N LYS A 154 8.38 25.40 -5.00
CA LYS A 154 8.59 24.71 -3.72
C LYS A 154 8.51 23.20 -3.90
N VAL A 155 9.38 22.48 -3.17
CA VAL A 155 9.47 21.02 -3.23
C VAL A 155 9.35 20.45 -1.82
N GLY A 156 8.41 19.54 -1.63
CA GLY A 156 8.19 18.77 -0.41
C GLY A 156 8.57 17.30 -0.58
N CYS A 157 8.85 16.62 0.54
CA CYS A 157 9.07 15.17 0.57
C CYS A 157 8.38 14.58 1.80
N ILE A 158 7.62 13.50 1.62
CA ILE A 158 6.92 12.80 2.70
C ILE A 158 7.88 11.78 3.33
N LEU A 159 8.44 12.14 4.48
CA LEU A 159 9.34 11.28 5.28
C LEU A 159 8.92 11.18 6.76
N SER A 160 8.16 12.16 7.25
CA SER A 160 7.74 12.27 8.65
C SER A 160 6.38 11.62 8.86
N SER A 161 6.16 11.04 10.04
CA SER A 161 4.84 10.61 10.50
C SER A 161 3.99 11.75 11.05
N ASP A 162 4.55 12.96 11.22
CA ASP A 162 3.83 14.13 11.73
C ASP A 162 2.93 14.78 10.66
N ASN A 163 1.65 14.95 10.98
CA ASN A 163 0.65 15.53 10.08
C ASN A 163 0.95 16.98 9.71
N ILE A 164 1.56 17.77 10.61
CA ILE A 164 1.91 19.17 10.31
C ILE A 164 2.98 19.20 9.21
N ALA A 165 4.03 18.40 9.36
CA ALA A 165 5.08 18.26 8.35
C ALA A 165 4.54 17.73 7.01
N ARG A 166 3.63 16.73 7.04
CA ARG A 166 2.97 16.21 5.83
C ARG A 166 2.16 17.28 5.11
N LYS A 167 1.32 18.01 5.83
CA LYS A 167 0.50 19.09 5.26
C LYS A 167 1.37 20.17 4.62
N ALA A 168 2.49 20.52 5.25
CA ALA A 168 3.48 21.44 4.67
C ALA A 168 4.11 20.87 3.39
N ALA A 169 4.47 19.59 3.37
CA ALA A 169 5.00 18.94 2.18
C ALA A 169 3.98 18.90 1.03
N TYR A 170 2.73 18.48 1.27
CA TYR A 170 1.67 18.48 0.25
C TYR A 170 1.35 19.88 -0.29
N SER A 171 1.54 20.92 0.51
CA SER A 171 1.32 22.32 0.09
C SER A 171 2.35 22.84 -0.93
N CYS A 172 3.48 22.14 -1.11
CA CYS A 172 4.51 22.49 -2.09
C CYS A 172 4.06 22.20 -3.53
N ASP A 173 4.55 22.96 -4.51
CA ASP A 173 4.18 22.78 -5.92
C ASP A 173 4.48 21.35 -6.41
N ILE A 174 5.52 20.72 -5.89
CA ILE A 174 5.91 19.34 -6.17
C ILE A 174 6.15 18.59 -4.85
N THR A 175 5.62 17.37 -4.74
CA THR A 175 5.72 16.52 -3.56
C THR A 175 6.28 15.15 -3.94
N TYR A 176 7.41 14.78 -3.35
CA TYR A 176 7.98 13.44 -3.47
C TYR A 176 7.51 12.53 -2.33
N GLY A 177 7.40 11.23 -2.60
CA GLY A 177 7.06 10.22 -1.60
C GLY A 177 6.98 8.83 -2.19
N THR A 178 6.48 7.89 -1.42
CA THR A 178 6.24 6.50 -1.85
C THR A 178 4.75 6.25 -2.04
N ASN A 179 4.42 5.27 -2.88
CA ASN A 179 3.05 4.81 -3.11
C ASN A 179 2.32 4.47 -1.80
N ASN A 180 3.01 3.82 -0.86
CA ASN A 180 2.50 3.51 0.47
C ASN A 180 2.13 4.78 1.25
N GLU A 181 3.04 5.74 1.33
CA GLU A 181 2.80 6.97 2.10
C GLU A 181 1.64 7.80 1.54
N PHE A 182 1.59 7.97 0.22
CA PHE A 182 0.49 8.66 -0.47
C PHE A 182 -0.85 7.95 -0.29
N GLY A 183 -0.88 6.62 -0.43
CA GLY A 183 -2.11 5.84 -0.29
C GLY A 183 -2.59 5.76 1.16
N PHE A 184 -1.70 5.64 2.15
CA PHE A 184 -2.09 5.69 3.56
C PHE A 184 -2.53 7.07 4.02
N ASP A 185 -1.92 8.15 3.52
CA ASP A 185 -2.41 9.51 3.77
C ASP A 185 -3.81 9.70 3.20
N TYR A 186 -4.10 9.16 2.02
CA TYR A 186 -5.45 9.17 1.47
C TYR A 186 -6.43 8.42 2.37
N LEU A 187 -6.09 7.23 2.85
CA LEU A 187 -6.95 6.48 3.77
C LEU A 187 -7.14 7.22 5.09
N ARG A 188 -6.09 7.82 5.67
CA ARG A 188 -6.16 8.64 6.89
C ARG A 188 -7.02 9.88 6.72
N ASP A 189 -6.87 10.60 5.61
CA ASP A 189 -7.66 11.79 5.29
C ASP A 189 -9.16 11.49 5.16
N ASN A 190 -9.53 10.26 4.84
CA ASN A 190 -10.93 9.82 4.79
C ASN A 190 -11.45 9.26 6.12
N MET A 191 -10.64 9.31 7.19
CA MET A 191 -10.99 8.93 8.56
C MET A 191 -10.91 10.12 9.55
N VAL A 192 -10.58 11.32 9.10
CA VAL A 192 -10.50 12.50 9.97
C VAL A 192 -11.88 12.98 10.42
N TRP A 193 -11.89 13.72 11.53
CA TRP A 193 -13.11 14.26 12.14
C TRP A 193 -13.32 15.75 11.83
N SER A 194 -12.32 16.39 11.23
CA SER A 194 -12.36 17.78 10.83
C SER A 194 -11.52 18.02 9.58
N LEU A 195 -11.91 19.02 8.76
CA LEU A 195 -11.23 19.30 7.49
C LEU A 195 -9.79 19.80 7.67
N ASP A 196 -9.49 20.47 8.79
CA ASP A 196 -8.16 20.99 9.08
C ASP A 196 -7.11 19.88 9.33
N GLN A 197 -7.56 18.68 9.71
CA GLN A 197 -6.70 17.52 9.93
C GLN A 197 -6.25 16.84 8.63
N LYS A 198 -6.91 17.13 7.50
CA LYS A 198 -6.51 16.58 6.20
C LYS A 198 -5.13 17.10 5.80
N VAL A 199 -4.29 16.19 5.30
CA VAL A 199 -2.92 16.51 4.87
C VAL A 199 -2.82 16.68 3.36
N GLN A 200 -3.60 15.93 2.57
CA GLN A 200 -3.60 16.00 1.11
C GLN A 200 -4.49 17.15 0.60
N ARG A 201 -4.26 17.55 -0.65
CA ARG A 201 -5.01 18.62 -1.32
C ARG A 201 -5.56 18.23 -2.71
N GLY A 202 -5.88 16.94 -2.88
CA GLY A 202 -6.41 16.37 -4.12
C GLY A 202 -5.38 15.61 -4.95
N HIS A 203 -5.82 15.12 -6.11
CA HIS A 203 -5.05 14.23 -7.00
C HIS A 203 -5.01 14.80 -8.43
N ALA A 204 -4.15 15.80 -8.67
CA ALA A 204 -4.10 16.49 -9.95
C ALA A 204 -3.24 15.76 -10.99
N TYR A 205 -1.93 15.64 -10.71
CA TYR A 205 -0.99 14.96 -11.60
C TYR A 205 -0.02 14.08 -10.82
N CYS A 206 0.18 12.85 -11.27
CA CYS A 206 1.13 11.90 -10.72
C CYS A 206 2.12 11.43 -11.78
N ILE A 207 3.41 11.42 -11.42
CA ILE A 207 4.45 10.72 -12.15
C ILE A 207 4.98 9.60 -11.26
N ILE A 208 4.81 8.36 -11.71
CA ILE A 208 5.32 7.18 -11.01
C ILE A 208 6.67 6.80 -11.60
N ASP A 209 7.74 6.94 -10.83
CA ASP A 209 9.02 6.30 -11.15
C ASP A 209 8.89 4.79 -10.92
N GLU A 210 9.50 4.01 -11.81
CA GLU A 210 9.50 2.55 -11.74
C GLU A 210 8.07 1.96 -11.72
N ILE A 211 7.22 2.50 -12.61
CA ILE A 211 5.78 2.25 -12.65
C ILE A 211 5.40 0.78 -12.78
N ASP A 212 6.22 -0.04 -13.45
CA ASP A 212 5.97 -1.48 -13.55
C ASP A 212 6.07 -2.18 -12.20
N SER A 213 6.99 -1.78 -11.33
CA SER A 213 7.01 -2.38 -9.99
C SER A 213 5.85 -1.92 -9.12
N ILE A 214 5.47 -0.65 -9.20
CA ILE A 214 4.40 -0.14 -8.33
C ILE A 214 3.03 -0.67 -8.79
N LEU A 215 2.74 -0.60 -10.10
CA LEU A 215 1.41 -0.92 -10.64
C LEU A 215 1.23 -2.38 -11.05
N ILE A 216 2.30 -3.17 -11.12
CA ILE A 216 2.25 -4.60 -11.51
C ILE A 216 2.75 -5.50 -10.37
N ASP A 217 3.94 -5.23 -9.81
CA ASP A 217 4.51 -6.07 -8.74
C ASP A 217 3.82 -5.84 -7.39
N GLU A 218 3.72 -4.59 -6.95
CA GLU A 218 3.18 -4.23 -5.63
C GLU A 218 1.65 -4.19 -5.61
N ALA A 219 1.04 -4.00 -6.77
CA ALA A 219 -0.41 -3.99 -6.97
C ALA A 219 -1.09 -5.36 -6.79
N ARG A 220 -0.40 -6.33 -6.17
CA ARG A 220 -0.91 -7.64 -5.76
C ARG A 220 -1.68 -7.59 -4.44
N THR A 221 -1.34 -6.64 -3.56
CA THR A 221 -1.96 -6.51 -2.24
C THR A 221 -2.54 -5.10 -2.06
N PRO A 222 -3.78 -4.96 -1.55
CA PRO A 222 -4.34 -3.65 -1.26
C PRO A 222 -3.64 -3.00 -0.05
N LEU A 223 -3.77 -1.69 0.05
CA LEU A 223 -3.43 -0.93 1.25
C LEU A 223 -4.54 -1.09 2.26
N ILE A 224 -4.21 -1.50 3.48
CA ILE A 224 -5.17 -1.78 4.55
C ILE A 224 -4.72 -1.04 5.82
N ILE A 225 -5.61 -0.24 6.39
CA ILE A 225 -5.47 0.23 7.77
C ILE A 225 -6.31 -0.68 8.65
N SER A 226 -5.66 -1.32 9.61
CA SER A 226 -6.34 -2.12 10.63
C SER A 226 -6.35 -1.40 11.97
N GLY A 227 -7.45 -1.50 12.69
CA GLY A 227 -7.63 -0.97 14.03
C GLY A 227 -8.02 -2.07 15.01
N PRO A 228 -7.91 -1.81 16.32
CA PRO A 228 -8.41 -2.73 17.32
C PRO A 228 -9.93 -2.89 17.15
N ALA A 229 -10.40 -4.13 17.08
CA ALA A 229 -11.82 -4.45 17.13
C ALA A 229 -12.33 -4.47 18.58
N ASP A 230 -13.65 -4.45 18.73
CA ASP A 230 -14.31 -4.73 20.01
C ASP A 230 -13.91 -6.11 20.53
N ASP A 231 -13.83 -6.21 21.86
CA ASP A 231 -13.23 -7.34 22.55
C ASP A 231 -14.16 -8.56 22.60
N ASP A 232 -14.25 -9.32 21.51
CA ASP A 232 -14.94 -10.62 21.46
C ASP A 232 -14.19 -11.73 22.22
N THR A 233 -13.07 -11.42 22.89
CA THR A 233 -12.25 -12.38 23.66
C THR A 233 -13.10 -13.16 24.67
N TYR A 234 -14.11 -12.53 25.27
CA TYR A 234 -15.03 -13.22 26.18
C TYR A 234 -15.83 -14.32 25.46
N ARG A 235 -16.43 -13.98 24.30
CA ARG A 235 -17.24 -14.91 23.50
C ARG A 235 -16.40 -16.05 22.95
N VAL A 236 -15.22 -15.76 22.40
CA VAL A 236 -14.29 -16.78 21.87
C VAL A 236 -13.86 -17.74 22.97
N ASN A 237 -13.54 -17.23 24.17
CA ASN A 237 -13.19 -18.09 25.31
C ASN A 237 -14.34 -18.99 25.76
N GLU A 238 -15.56 -18.45 25.86
CA GLU A 238 -16.73 -19.26 26.24
C GLU A 238 -17.09 -20.28 25.16
N VAL A 239 -17.08 -19.91 23.88
CA VAL A 239 -17.31 -20.84 22.78
C VAL A 239 -16.25 -21.93 22.75
N ASN A 240 -14.97 -21.60 22.93
CA ASN A 240 -13.91 -22.61 22.96
C ASN A 240 -14.09 -23.62 24.12
N ARG A 241 -14.60 -23.19 25.27
CA ARG A 241 -14.97 -24.10 26.38
C ARG A 241 -16.15 -24.99 26.02
N LEU A 242 -17.14 -24.44 25.31
CA LEU A 242 -18.32 -25.19 24.88
C LEU A 242 -18.00 -26.17 23.74
N ALA A 243 -17.12 -25.81 22.81
CA ALA A 243 -16.75 -26.63 21.67
C ALA A 243 -16.22 -28.02 22.07
N SER A 244 -15.56 -28.13 23.24
CA SER A 244 -15.09 -29.42 23.77
C SER A 244 -16.20 -30.37 24.24
N SER A 245 -17.46 -29.90 24.29
CA SER A 245 -18.64 -30.73 24.60
C SER A 245 -19.32 -31.31 23.35
N LEU A 246 -18.89 -30.88 22.16
CA LEU A 246 -19.37 -31.43 20.90
C LEU A 246 -18.63 -32.74 20.60
N LEU A 247 -19.34 -33.70 20.00
CA LEU A 247 -18.85 -35.03 19.66
C LEU A 247 -18.62 -35.15 18.15
N GLU A 248 -17.46 -35.67 17.75
CA GLU A 248 -17.21 -36.03 16.35
C GLU A 248 -18.13 -37.19 15.93
N VAL A 249 -18.69 -37.12 14.72
CA VAL A 249 -19.52 -38.20 14.16
C VAL A 249 -18.71 -39.49 14.06
N LYS A 250 -19.26 -40.59 14.58
CA LYS A 250 -18.61 -41.91 14.51
C LYS A 250 -18.38 -42.33 13.06
N LYS A 251 -17.12 -42.57 12.69
CA LYS A 251 -16.73 -43.15 11.39
C LYS A 251 -17.11 -44.63 11.34
N SER A 252 -17.48 -45.12 10.16
CA SER A 252 -17.80 -46.54 9.95
C SER A 252 -16.55 -47.40 10.20
N PRO A 253 -16.63 -48.46 11.05
CA PRO A 253 -15.48 -49.29 11.40
C PRO A 253 -14.84 -50.01 10.21
N GLU A 254 -15.61 -50.26 9.15
CA GLU A 254 -15.19 -51.03 7.98
C GLU A 254 -14.51 -50.17 6.90
N THR A 255 -14.91 -48.90 6.75
CA THR A 255 -14.42 -48.02 5.67
C THR A 255 -13.55 -46.87 6.17
N GLY A 256 -13.63 -46.52 7.47
CA GLY A 256 -12.96 -45.35 8.02
C GLY A 256 -13.53 -44.00 7.55
N GLU A 257 -14.67 -44.02 6.83
CA GLU A 257 -15.34 -42.83 6.30
C GLU A 257 -16.56 -42.46 7.16
N TYR A 258 -16.99 -41.19 7.08
CA TYR A 258 -18.22 -40.76 7.75
C TYR A 258 -19.47 -41.34 7.08
N PRO A 259 -20.54 -41.61 7.84
CA PRO A 259 -21.80 -42.04 7.27
C PRO A 259 -22.39 -40.99 6.32
N ASP A 260 -23.08 -41.46 5.28
CA ASP A 260 -23.65 -40.64 4.21
C ASP A 260 -25.14 -40.38 4.44
N GLU A 261 -25.46 -39.13 4.74
CA GLU A 261 -26.82 -38.65 5.01
C GLU A 261 -27.72 -38.80 3.76
N ALA A 262 -27.15 -38.69 2.55
CA ALA A 262 -27.87 -38.85 1.29
C ALA A 262 -28.30 -40.31 1.02
N LYS A 263 -27.70 -41.27 1.74
CA LYS A 263 -28.05 -42.69 1.69
C LYS A 263 -28.95 -43.14 2.84
N GLY A 264 -29.36 -42.21 3.72
CA GLY A 264 -30.26 -42.49 4.85
C GLY A 264 -29.57 -43.09 6.07
N GLU A 265 -28.25 -42.96 6.19
CA GLU A 265 -27.48 -43.45 7.35
C GLU A 265 -27.59 -42.46 8.53
N LEU A 266 -27.73 -42.98 9.76
CA LEU A 266 -27.85 -42.17 10.98
C LEU A 266 -26.50 -41.56 11.36
N LEU A 267 -26.48 -40.23 11.52
CA LEU A 267 -25.30 -39.49 11.96
C LEU A 267 -25.29 -39.35 13.48
N GLU A 268 -24.61 -40.25 14.18
CA GLU A 268 -24.39 -40.09 15.62
C GLU A 268 -23.19 -39.15 15.89
N GLY A 269 -23.45 -37.85 16.06
CA GLY A 269 -22.47 -36.83 16.46
C GLY A 269 -22.79 -35.43 15.95
N ASP A 270 -22.04 -34.45 16.44
CA ASP A 270 -22.28 -33.02 16.21
C ASP A 270 -21.53 -32.46 14.98
N PHE A 271 -20.37 -33.01 14.62
CA PHE A 271 -19.57 -32.50 13.50
C PHE A 271 -18.71 -33.57 12.80
N LYS A 272 -18.36 -33.29 11.54
CA LYS A 272 -17.44 -34.07 10.69
C LYS A 272 -16.17 -33.25 10.43
N ILE A 273 -15.03 -33.91 10.39
CA ILE A 273 -13.71 -33.33 10.08
C ILE A 273 -13.17 -33.89 8.77
N ASP A 274 -12.73 -33.02 7.86
CA ASP A 274 -11.86 -33.39 6.72
C ASP A 274 -10.42 -32.95 7.02
N GLU A 275 -9.58 -33.93 7.35
CA GLU A 275 -8.15 -33.71 7.67
C GLU A 275 -7.35 -33.22 6.47
N LYS A 276 -7.66 -33.66 5.24
CA LYS A 276 -6.89 -33.28 4.04
C LYS A 276 -7.08 -31.83 3.67
N SER A 277 -8.32 -31.32 3.81
CA SER A 277 -8.63 -29.92 3.54
C SER A 277 -8.63 -29.03 4.78
N LYS A 278 -8.36 -29.60 5.98
CA LYS A 278 -8.45 -28.95 7.29
C LYS A 278 -9.78 -28.20 7.49
N ARG A 279 -10.90 -28.86 7.16
CA ARG A 279 -12.27 -28.33 7.26
C ARG A 279 -13.11 -29.07 8.31
N VAL A 280 -14.07 -28.35 8.88
CA VAL A 280 -15.07 -28.88 9.82
C VAL A 280 -16.46 -28.56 9.28
N MET A 281 -17.37 -29.53 9.36
CA MET A 281 -18.77 -29.39 8.96
C MET A 281 -19.67 -29.86 10.10
N PHE A 282 -20.63 -29.03 10.51
CA PHE A 282 -21.61 -29.41 11.53
C PHE A 282 -22.76 -30.21 10.93
N THR A 283 -23.27 -31.18 11.69
CA THR A 283 -24.53 -31.89 11.37
C THR A 283 -25.73 -31.03 11.79
N SER A 284 -26.92 -31.35 11.27
CA SER A 284 -28.17 -30.67 11.70
C SER A 284 -28.39 -30.83 13.21
N GLU A 285 -28.10 -32.00 13.78
CA GLU A 285 -28.16 -32.23 15.23
C GLU A 285 -27.09 -31.42 15.98
N GLY A 286 -25.87 -31.31 15.45
CA GLY A 286 -24.82 -30.51 16.02
C GLY A 286 -25.13 -29.01 16.09
N LEU A 287 -25.79 -28.47 15.05
CA LEU A 287 -26.26 -27.07 15.07
C LEU A 287 -27.33 -26.85 16.15
N ASN A 288 -28.27 -27.79 16.32
CA ASN A 288 -29.25 -27.74 17.40
C ASN A 288 -28.60 -27.84 18.78
N HIS A 289 -27.57 -28.69 18.92
CA HIS A 289 -26.83 -28.84 20.17
C HIS A 289 -26.05 -27.54 20.52
N ILE A 290 -25.43 -26.91 19.53
CA ILE A 290 -24.78 -25.60 19.67
C ILE A 290 -25.80 -24.54 20.14
N GLU A 291 -26.98 -24.48 19.52
CA GLU A 291 -28.05 -23.54 19.90
C GLU A 291 -28.44 -23.71 21.38
N LEU A 292 -28.66 -24.96 21.82
CA LEU A 292 -28.99 -25.28 23.21
C LEU A 292 -27.88 -24.88 24.19
N LEU A 293 -26.61 -25.12 23.83
CA LEU A 293 -25.47 -24.75 24.66
C LEU A 293 -25.35 -23.24 24.83
N LEU A 294 -25.55 -22.48 23.76
CA LEU A 294 -25.52 -21.02 23.75
C LEU A 294 -26.68 -20.42 24.55
N GLN A 295 -27.90 -20.93 24.38
CA GLN A 295 -29.08 -20.48 25.14
C GLN A 295 -28.93 -20.77 26.64
N LYS A 296 -28.45 -21.97 27.00
CA LYS A 296 -28.24 -22.36 28.42
C LYS A 296 -27.23 -21.46 29.13
N ARG A 297 -26.25 -20.93 28.40
CA ARG A 297 -25.25 -19.98 28.91
C ARG A 297 -25.69 -18.52 28.82
N GLY A 298 -26.84 -18.23 28.21
CA GLY A 298 -27.35 -16.88 28.01
C GLY A 298 -26.55 -16.05 27.00
N LEU A 299 -25.81 -16.71 26.09
CA LEU A 299 -24.98 -16.06 25.07
C LEU A 299 -25.79 -15.58 23.86
N ILE A 300 -26.92 -16.26 23.57
CA ILE A 300 -27.87 -15.88 22.52
C ILE A 300 -29.29 -15.79 23.08
N LYS A 301 -30.14 -14.99 22.41
CA LYS A 301 -31.59 -14.99 22.56
C LYS A 301 -32.19 -15.33 21.20
N GLY A 302 -33.16 -16.23 21.13
CA GLY A 302 -33.73 -16.69 19.86
C GLY A 302 -32.95 -17.86 19.26
N SER A 303 -33.03 -18.02 17.94
CA SER A 303 -32.45 -19.14 17.20
C SER A 303 -31.00 -18.85 16.81
N LEU A 304 -30.20 -19.92 16.63
CA LEU A 304 -28.85 -19.83 16.09
C LEU A 304 -28.84 -19.27 14.65
N PHE A 305 -29.94 -19.44 13.91
CA PHE A 305 -30.08 -18.99 12.52
C PHE A 305 -30.49 -17.53 12.38
N ASP A 306 -30.71 -16.82 13.49
CA ASP A 306 -30.99 -15.38 13.45
C ASP A 306 -29.71 -14.62 13.01
N PRO A 307 -29.83 -13.57 12.17
CA PRO A 307 -28.65 -12.85 11.64
C PRO A 307 -27.69 -12.33 12.71
N GLU A 308 -28.20 -11.97 13.89
CA GLU A 308 -27.41 -11.48 15.02
C GLU A 308 -26.58 -12.59 15.70
N ASN A 309 -26.98 -13.86 15.58
CA ASN A 309 -26.36 -15.01 16.25
C ASN A 309 -25.44 -15.83 15.33
N PHE A 310 -25.46 -15.58 14.01
CA PHE A 310 -24.71 -16.35 13.01
C PHE A 310 -23.20 -16.38 13.28
N GLN A 311 -22.66 -15.32 13.90
CA GLN A 311 -21.24 -15.23 14.27
C GLN A 311 -20.78 -16.35 15.21
N PHE A 312 -21.68 -16.91 16.04
CA PHE A 312 -21.35 -18.04 16.93
C PHE A 312 -21.06 -19.32 16.16
N VAL A 313 -21.72 -19.56 15.02
CA VAL A 313 -21.42 -20.72 14.16
C VAL A 313 -19.97 -20.64 13.69
N HIS A 314 -19.53 -19.45 13.30
CA HIS A 314 -18.14 -19.21 12.92
C HIS A 314 -17.17 -19.45 14.09
N TYR A 315 -17.45 -18.94 15.29
CA TYR A 315 -16.59 -19.20 16.47
C TYR A 315 -16.51 -20.68 16.81
N PHE A 316 -17.62 -21.43 16.75
CA PHE A 316 -17.62 -22.87 16.99
C PHE A 316 -16.83 -23.60 15.91
N THR A 317 -16.94 -23.19 14.64
CA THR A 317 -16.14 -23.74 13.55
C THR A 317 -14.64 -23.59 13.84
N GLN A 318 -14.19 -22.38 14.19
CA GLN A 318 -12.77 -22.15 14.48
C GLN A 318 -12.30 -22.84 15.75
N ALA A 319 -13.12 -22.90 16.79
CA ALA A 319 -12.80 -23.61 18.03
C ALA A 319 -12.62 -25.12 17.79
N VAL A 320 -13.54 -25.76 17.06
CA VAL A 320 -13.44 -27.19 16.73
C VAL A 320 -12.23 -27.46 15.84
N ARG A 321 -11.98 -26.60 14.83
CA ARG A 321 -10.76 -26.67 13.99
C ARG A 321 -9.50 -26.56 14.83
N ALA A 322 -9.39 -25.55 15.69
CA ALA A 322 -8.23 -25.37 16.56
C ALA A 322 -8.02 -26.58 17.48
N GLN A 323 -9.10 -27.18 18.01
CA GLN A 323 -9.03 -28.32 18.92
C GLN A 323 -8.58 -29.61 18.22
N HIS A 324 -9.11 -29.92 17.04
CA HIS A 324 -8.95 -31.23 16.39
C HIS A 324 -7.96 -31.27 15.21
N LEU A 325 -7.79 -30.16 14.49
CA LEU A 325 -6.98 -30.12 13.26
C LEU A 325 -5.61 -29.47 13.42
N PHE A 326 -5.40 -28.73 14.51
CA PHE A 326 -4.15 -28.03 14.79
C PHE A 326 -3.53 -28.52 16.10
N SER A 327 -2.35 -29.11 15.98
CA SER A 327 -1.63 -29.74 17.08
C SER A 327 -0.44 -28.89 17.52
N LYS A 328 -0.30 -28.79 18.84
CA LYS A 328 0.85 -28.18 19.49
C LYS A 328 2.12 -28.99 19.17
N ASP A 329 3.21 -28.30 18.95
CA ASP A 329 4.54 -28.81 18.57
C ASP A 329 4.62 -29.44 17.16
N VAL A 330 3.55 -29.37 16.38
CA VAL A 330 3.52 -29.78 14.96
C VAL A 330 3.13 -28.61 14.07
N ASP A 331 1.94 -28.05 14.27
CA ASP A 331 1.44 -26.91 13.47
C ASP A 331 1.83 -25.57 14.09
N TYR A 332 1.95 -25.51 15.41
CA TYR A 332 2.33 -24.31 16.16
C TYR A 332 3.05 -24.67 17.47
N VAL A 333 3.85 -23.74 17.99
CA VAL A 333 4.45 -23.81 19.33
C VAL A 333 3.98 -22.62 20.16
N VAL A 334 4.03 -22.78 21.49
CA VAL A 334 3.75 -21.68 22.42
C VAL A 334 5.06 -21.24 23.05
N GLN A 335 5.49 -20.01 22.76
CA GLN A 335 6.70 -19.39 23.33
C GLN A 335 6.39 -17.96 23.75
N ASP A 336 6.94 -17.50 24.88
CA ASP A 336 6.72 -16.16 25.44
C ASP A 336 5.23 -15.78 25.60
N ASN A 337 4.39 -16.76 25.98
CA ASN A 337 2.93 -16.59 26.03
C ASN A 337 2.31 -16.13 24.70
N GLN A 338 2.88 -16.54 23.56
CA GLN A 338 2.35 -16.31 22.23
C GLN A 338 2.35 -17.59 21.40
N VAL A 339 1.34 -17.74 20.54
CA VAL A 339 1.27 -18.83 19.56
C VAL A 339 2.16 -18.46 18.37
N GLN A 340 3.14 -19.30 18.05
CA GLN A 340 4.03 -19.13 16.91
C GLN A 340 3.84 -20.31 15.94
N ILE A 341 3.58 -19.99 14.68
CA ILE A 341 3.30 -21.01 13.65
C ILE A 341 4.59 -21.76 13.30
N VAL A 342 4.49 -23.08 13.14
CA VAL A 342 5.57 -23.92 12.65
C VAL A 342 5.28 -24.29 11.20
N ASP A 343 6.29 -24.15 10.35
CA ASP A 343 6.22 -24.61 8.96
C ASP A 343 6.24 -26.15 8.93
N GLU A 344 5.18 -26.76 8.41
CA GLU A 344 4.98 -28.22 8.37
C GLU A 344 6.09 -28.97 7.62
N PHE A 345 6.78 -28.32 6.66
CA PHE A 345 7.81 -28.96 5.84
C PHE A 345 9.21 -28.78 6.41
N THR A 346 9.48 -27.64 7.04
CA THR A 346 10.83 -27.29 7.51
C THR A 346 11.01 -27.36 9.02
N GLY A 347 9.92 -27.44 9.79
CA GLY A 347 9.93 -27.39 11.25
C GLY A 347 10.40 -26.04 11.82
N ARG A 348 10.53 -25.00 10.98
CA ARG A 348 10.98 -23.67 11.39
C ARG A 348 9.83 -22.88 11.99
N ILE A 349 10.13 -22.10 13.02
CA ILE A 349 9.18 -21.20 13.66
C ILE A 349 9.05 -19.92 12.82
N LEU A 350 7.83 -19.60 12.40
CA LEU A 350 7.49 -18.43 11.58
C LEU A 350 7.05 -17.27 12.50
N HIS A 351 8.01 -16.47 12.95
CA HIS A 351 7.75 -15.31 13.80
C HIS A 351 6.89 -14.25 13.08
N GLY A 352 5.95 -13.64 13.82
CA GLY A 352 5.10 -12.55 13.33
C GLY A 352 3.95 -12.97 12.40
N ARG A 353 3.81 -14.26 12.09
CA ARG A 353 2.68 -14.79 11.32
C ARG A 353 1.56 -15.25 12.24
N ARG A 354 0.32 -14.97 11.86
CA ARG A 354 -0.91 -15.41 12.56
C ARG A 354 -1.79 -16.17 11.57
N TYR A 355 -2.59 -17.10 12.08
CA TYR A 355 -3.63 -17.75 11.28
C TYR A 355 -4.77 -16.76 11.05
N SER A 356 -5.33 -16.76 9.84
CA SER A 356 -6.46 -15.90 9.48
C SER A 356 -7.79 -16.43 10.03
N ASP A 357 -8.86 -15.66 9.84
CA ASP A 357 -10.24 -16.13 10.00
C ASP A 357 -10.62 -16.56 11.44
N GLY A 358 -10.04 -15.91 12.46
CA GLY A 358 -10.34 -16.21 13.87
C GLY A 358 -9.70 -17.48 14.43
N LEU A 359 -8.97 -18.23 13.59
CA LEU A 359 -8.34 -19.50 13.99
C LEU A 359 -7.18 -19.29 14.98
N HIS A 360 -6.41 -18.20 14.82
CA HIS A 360 -5.29 -17.94 15.72
C HIS A 360 -5.79 -17.61 17.12
N GLU A 361 -6.85 -16.82 17.22
CA GLU A 361 -7.55 -16.52 18.47
C GLU A 361 -8.15 -17.77 19.10
N ALA A 362 -8.71 -18.69 18.30
CA ALA A 362 -9.20 -19.97 18.78
C ALA A 362 -8.08 -20.86 19.33
N ILE A 363 -6.88 -20.85 18.72
CA ILE A 363 -5.70 -21.56 19.23
C ILE A 363 -5.18 -20.90 20.51
N GLU A 364 -5.12 -19.56 20.57
CA GLU A 364 -4.78 -18.82 21.80
C GLU A 364 -5.76 -19.17 22.93
N ALA A 365 -7.07 -19.25 22.63
CA ALA A 365 -8.10 -19.68 23.58
C ALA A 365 -7.93 -21.14 24.01
N LYS A 366 -7.63 -22.06 23.06
CA LYS A 366 -7.34 -23.48 23.31
C LYS A 366 -6.18 -23.65 24.30
N GLU A 367 -5.11 -22.91 24.08
CA GLU A 367 -3.90 -22.95 24.93
C GLU A 367 -4.03 -22.11 26.22
N ARG A 368 -5.18 -21.46 26.44
CA ARG A 368 -5.47 -20.59 27.59
C ARG A 368 -4.51 -19.40 27.70
N ILE A 369 -4.07 -18.89 26.55
CA ILE A 369 -3.22 -17.71 26.43
C ILE A 369 -4.11 -16.48 26.32
N LYS A 370 -3.59 -15.30 26.68
CA LYS A 370 -4.29 -14.03 26.47
C LYS A 370 -4.51 -13.84 24.97
N ILE A 371 -5.78 -13.90 24.55
CA ILE A 371 -6.16 -13.63 23.16
C ILE A 371 -5.79 -12.20 22.84
N ALA A 372 -4.98 -11.99 21.80
CA ALA A 372 -4.70 -10.63 21.36
C ALA A 372 -5.95 -10.08 20.68
N ARG A 373 -6.29 -8.82 20.94
CA ARG A 373 -7.46 -8.17 20.33
C ARG A 373 -7.43 -8.36 18.82
N ARG A 374 -8.58 -8.75 18.25
CA ARG A 374 -8.74 -8.89 16.80
C ARG A 374 -8.46 -7.53 16.17
N ASN A 375 -7.73 -7.53 15.08
CA ASN A 375 -7.60 -6.35 14.24
C ASN A 375 -8.67 -6.40 13.17
N ARG A 376 -9.37 -5.29 12.98
CA ARG A 376 -10.42 -5.13 11.96
C ARG A 376 -9.98 -4.11 10.93
N THR A 377 -10.32 -4.35 9.67
CA THR A 377 -10.03 -3.43 8.57
C THR A 377 -10.88 -2.16 8.71
N LEU A 378 -10.25 -1.03 9.01
CA LEU A 378 -10.88 0.29 9.09
C LEU A 378 -11.07 0.91 7.71
N ALA A 379 -10.04 0.82 6.88
CA ALA A 379 -10.02 1.40 5.56
C ALA A 379 -9.15 0.57 4.64
N THR A 380 -9.54 0.46 3.37
CA THR A 380 -8.81 -0.29 2.36
C THR A 380 -8.93 0.37 1.00
N ILE A 381 -7.87 0.32 0.20
CA ILE A 381 -7.87 0.72 -1.21
C ILE A 381 -6.80 -0.07 -1.98
N THR A 382 -7.10 -0.45 -3.21
CA THR A 382 -6.08 -1.01 -4.11
C THR A 382 -5.22 0.08 -4.73
N PHE A 383 -3.96 -0.22 -5.07
CA PHE A 383 -3.13 0.75 -5.79
C PHE A 383 -3.76 1.17 -7.11
N GLN A 384 -4.39 0.23 -7.80
CA GLN A 384 -5.16 0.45 -9.02
C GLN A 384 -6.16 1.60 -8.85
N ASN A 385 -7.08 1.46 -7.89
CA ASN A 385 -8.12 2.45 -7.67
C ASN A 385 -7.60 3.74 -7.04
N TYR A 386 -6.53 3.67 -6.23
CA TYR A 386 -5.86 4.87 -5.73
C TYR A 386 -5.30 5.73 -6.88
N PHE A 387 -4.58 5.12 -7.82
CA PHE A 387 -3.97 5.86 -8.93
C PHE A 387 -4.97 6.37 -9.96
N ARG A 388 -6.13 5.71 -10.08
CA ARG A 388 -7.27 6.20 -10.90
C ARG A 388 -7.90 7.49 -10.36
N LEU A 389 -7.61 7.90 -9.12
CA LEU A 389 -8.08 9.19 -8.58
C LEU A 389 -7.39 10.39 -9.24
N TYR A 390 -6.21 10.21 -9.83
CA TYR A 390 -5.47 11.32 -10.45
C TYR A 390 -6.10 11.72 -11.78
N LYS A 391 -6.31 13.04 -11.97
CA LYS A 391 -6.80 13.58 -13.25
C LYS A 391 -5.86 13.26 -14.41
N LYS A 392 -4.55 13.26 -14.14
CA LYS A 392 -3.52 12.83 -15.08
C LYS A 392 -2.51 11.92 -14.38
N LEU A 393 -2.22 10.80 -15.00
CA LEU A 393 -1.28 9.79 -14.50
C LEU A 393 -0.24 9.52 -15.59
N ALA A 394 1.02 9.49 -15.21
CA ALA A 394 2.14 9.15 -16.08
C ALA A 394 3.14 8.29 -15.30
N GLY A 395 4.05 7.63 -16.00
CA GLY A 395 5.11 6.91 -15.33
C GLY A 395 6.30 6.63 -16.22
N MET A 396 7.38 6.19 -15.59
CA MET A 396 8.63 5.89 -16.29
C MET A 396 9.20 4.57 -15.77
N THR A 397 9.76 3.77 -16.68
CA THR A 397 10.46 2.53 -16.32
C THR A 397 11.41 2.12 -17.46
N GLY A 398 12.26 1.11 -17.23
CA GLY A 398 13.11 0.52 -18.27
C GLY A 398 12.47 -0.63 -19.04
N THR A 399 11.31 -1.10 -18.60
CA THR A 399 10.67 -2.34 -19.08
C THR A 399 9.14 -2.27 -18.94
N ALA A 400 8.46 -1.49 -19.78
CA ALA A 400 6.99 -1.36 -19.78
C ALA A 400 6.30 -2.01 -20.98
N GLU A 401 6.98 -2.15 -22.12
CA GLU A 401 6.36 -2.59 -23.38
C GLU A 401 5.75 -3.98 -23.27
N THR A 402 6.32 -4.87 -22.44
CA THR A 402 5.77 -6.21 -22.20
C THR A 402 4.40 -6.18 -21.53
N GLU A 403 4.14 -5.18 -20.68
CA GLU A 403 2.89 -5.02 -19.92
C GLU A 403 1.97 -3.94 -20.52
N ALA A 404 2.26 -3.46 -21.74
CA ALA A 404 1.53 -2.36 -22.35
C ALA A 404 0.01 -2.62 -22.46
N GLU A 405 -0.37 -3.88 -22.70
CA GLU A 405 -1.78 -4.29 -22.73
C GLU A 405 -2.45 -4.22 -21.36
N GLU A 406 -1.74 -4.60 -20.28
CA GLU A 406 -2.24 -4.48 -18.90
C GLU A 406 -2.39 -3.02 -18.50
N PHE A 407 -1.38 -2.18 -18.79
CA PHE A 407 -1.43 -0.75 -18.51
C PHE A 407 -2.60 -0.05 -19.21
N ASN A 408 -2.84 -0.37 -20.48
CA ASN A 408 -3.94 0.21 -21.23
C ASN A 408 -5.30 -0.28 -20.69
N LYS A 409 -5.47 -1.58 -20.43
CA LYS A 409 -6.75 -2.14 -19.95
C LYS A 409 -7.13 -1.68 -18.54
N ILE A 410 -6.16 -1.60 -17.62
CA ILE A 410 -6.43 -1.29 -16.22
C ILE A 410 -6.40 0.21 -15.95
N TYR A 411 -5.42 0.91 -16.50
CA TYR A 411 -5.13 2.31 -16.16
C TYR A 411 -5.40 3.30 -17.30
N ASN A 412 -5.76 2.81 -18.50
CA ASN A 412 -5.85 3.63 -19.71
C ASN A 412 -4.55 4.39 -20.00
N LEU A 413 -3.40 3.74 -19.74
CA LEU A 413 -2.07 4.28 -19.95
C LEU A 413 -1.41 3.63 -21.17
N ASP A 414 -1.01 4.46 -22.13
CA ASP A 414 -0.24 4.02 -23.28
C ASP A 414 1.27 4.02 -22.98
N VAL A 415 1.96 2.97 -23.42
CA VAL A 415 3.43 2.89 -23.36
C VAL A 415 4.04 3.47 -24.64
N MET A 416 5.04 4.35 -24.44
CA MET A 416 5.88 4.93 -25.48
C MET A 416 7.34 4.56 -25.22
N VAL A 417 7.93 3.81 -26.17
CA VAL A 417 9.33 3.39 -26.11
C VAL A 417 10.22 4.51 -26.63
N ILE A 418 11.12 5.01 -25.78
CA ILE A 418 12.05 6.07 -26.13
C ILE A 418 13.37 5.46 -26.59
N PRO A 419 13.92 5.91 -27.74
CA PRO A 419 15.22 5.44 -28.20
C PRO A 419 16.32 5.78 -27.19
N THR A 420 17.36 4.96 -27.16
CA THR A 420 18.55 5.22 -26.34
C THR A 420 19.36 6.38 -26.92
N ASN A 421 19.99 7.18 -26.06
CA ASN A 421 20.88 8.26 -26.51
C ASN A 421 22.07 7.72 -27.31
N ARG A 422 22.55 6.53 -26.95
CA ARG A 422 23.63 5.81 -27.62
C ARG A 422 23.24 4.35 -27.83
N PRO A 423 23.64 3.72 -28.95
CA PRO A 423 23.33 2.32 -29.22
C PRO A 423 23.83 1.39 -28.11
N VAL A 424 23.00 0.41 -27.73
CA VAL A 424 23.37 -0.61 -26.75
C VAL A 424 24.33 -1.62 -27.39
N VAL A 425 25.53 -1.74 -26.84
CA VAL A 425 26.59 -2.66 -27.32
C VAL A 425 26.83 -3.86 -26.38
N ARG A 426 26.00 -4.00 -25.34
CA ARG A 426 26.05 -5.11 -24.39
C ARG A 426 25.86 -6.46 -25.11
N LYS A 427 26.67 -7.45 -24.72
CA LYS A 427 26.53 -8.83 -25.20
C LYS A 427 25.69 -9.64 -24.20
N ASP A 428 24.46 -9.95 -24.60
CA ASP A 428 23.57 -10.83 -23.84
C ASP A 428 23.78 -12.27 -24.32
N GLU A 429 24.34 -13.12 -23.46
CA GLU A 429 24.61 -14.52 -23.76
C GLU A 429 23.37 -15.40 -23.54
N ASN A 430 23.39 -16.58 -24.16
CA ASN A 430 22.37 -17.59 -23.94
C ASN A 430 22.44 -18.13 -22.52
N ASP A 431 21.30 -18.61 -22.02
CA ASP A 431 21.23 -19.23 -20.70
C ASP A 431 22.05 -20.53 -20.64
N LEU A 432 22.77 -20.70 -19.52
CA LEU A 432 23.51 -21.91 -19.20
C LEU A 432 22.67 -22.76 -18.25
N VAL A 433 22.15 -23.89 -18.76
CA VAL A 433 21.23 -24.74 -17.96
C VAL A 433 21.94 -25.99 -17.46
N TYR A 434 21.79 -26.27 -16.17
CA TYR A 434 22.41 -27.40 -15.46
C TYR A 434 21.35 -28.36 -14.95
N LEU A 435 21.73 -29.62 -14.73
CA LEU A 435 20.81 -30.65 -14.28
C LEU A 435 20.39 -30.41 -12.81
N ASN A 436 21.36 -30.03 -11.98
CA ASN A 436 21.19 -29.89 -10.54
C ASN A 436 21.70 -28.55 -10.02
N GLU A 437 21.17 -28.10 -8.88
CA GLU A 437 21.54 -26.80 -8.28
C GLU A 437 23.03 -26.73 -7.88
N ALA A 438 23.62 -27.85 -7.45
CA ALA A 438 25.03 -27.90 -7.04
C ALA A 438 25.98 -27.57 -8.22
N GLU A 439 25.78 -28.21 -9.37
CA GLU A 439 26.58 -28.01 -10.58
C GLU A 439 26.47 -26.55 -11.09
N LYS A 440 25.25 -25.98 -10.98
CA LYS A 440 25.00 -24.57 -11.29
C LYS A 440 25.89 -23.64 -10.44
N TYR A 441 25.95 -23.84 -9.12
CA TYR A 441 26.78 -22.98 -8.27
C TYR A 441 28.27 -23.18 -8.51
N ASP A 442 28.73 -24.40 -8.75
CA ASP A 442 30.14 -24.66 -9.07
C ASP A 442 30.54 -23.89 -10.34
N ALA A 443 29.70 -23.93 -11.38
CA ALA A 443 29.93 -23.17 -12.61
C ALA A 443 29.86 -21.65 -12.42
N ILE A 444 28.94 -21.15 -11.56
CA ILE A 444 28.87 -19.72 -11.21
C ILE A 444 30.18 -19.28 -10.53
N ILE A 445 30.70 -20.08 -9.59
CA ILE A 445 31.93 -19.75 -8.85
C ILE A 445 33.13 -19.73 -9.78
N GLU A 446 33.26 -20.73 -10.66
CA GLU A 446 34.30 -20.80 -11.68
C GLU A 446 34.27 -19.56 -12.59
N ALA A 447 33.09 -19.23 -13.13
CA ALA A 447 32.90 -18.05 -13.96
C ALA A 447 33.24 -16.74 -13.23
N ILE A 448 32.82 -16.58 -11.97
CA ILE A 448 33.17 -15.40 -11.16
C ILE A 448 34.68 -15.34 -10.94
N GLY A 449 35.34 -16.47 -10.64
CA GLY A 449 36.79 -16.53 -10.44
C GLY A 449 37.58 -16.11 -11.69
N GLU A 450 37.20 -16.61 -12.87
CA GLU A 450 37.84 -16.24 -14.14
C GLU A 450 37.67 -14.76 -14.50
N ILE A 451 36.50 -14.18 -14.22
CA ILE A 451 36.20 -12.78 -14.53
C ILE A 451 36.88 -11.85 -13.52
N HIS A 452 36.84 -12.22 -12.24
CA HIS A 452 37.45 -11.46 -11.15
C HIS A 452 38.98 -11.40 -11.26
N THR A 453 39.64 -12.49 -11.69
CA THR A 453 41.10 -12.50 -11.92
C THR A 453 41.55 -11.56 -13.04
N LYS A 454 40.69 -11.29 -14.03
CA LYS A 454 40.91 -10.27 -15.07
C LYS A 454 40.70 -8.84 -14.55
N GLY A 455 40.06 -8.67 -13.39
CA GLY A 455 39.72 -7.38 -12.78
C GLY A 455 38.42 -6.77 -13.28
N GLN A 456 37.61 -7.50 -14.06
CA GLN A 456 36.32 -7.01 -14.55
C GLN A 456 35.29 -6.98 -13.40
N PRO A 457 34.49 -5.91 -13.23
CA PRO A 457 33.45 -5.86 -12.20
C PRO A 457 32.28 -6.80 -12.48
N ILE A 458 31.71 -7.37 -11.43
CA ILE A 458 30.67 -8.41 -11.49
C ILE A 458 29.50 -8.03 -10.57
N LEU A 459 28.29 -8.06 -11.14
CA LEU A 459 27.03 -8.02 -10.40
C LEU A 459 26.32 -9.36 -10.52
N VAL A 460 26.08 -10.03 -9.39
CA VAL A 460 25.38 -11.31 -9.33
C VAL A 460 23.97 -11.11 -8.76
N GLY A 461 22.94 -11.40 -9.54
CA GLY A 461 21.55 -11.33 -9.12
C GLY A 461 21.01 -12.69 -8.68
N THR A 462 20.45 -12.76 -7.47
CA THR A 462 19.78 -13.95 -6.93
C THR A 462 18.30 -13.67 -6.68
N VAL A 463 17.46 -14.70 -6.49
CA VAL A 463 16.02 -14.49 -6.25
C VAL A 463 15.62 -14.41 -4.77
N SER A 464 16.48 -14.88 -3.85
CA SER A 464 16.18 -14.91 -2.41
C SER A 464 17.40 -14.64 -1.54
N ILE A 465 17.17 -14.16 -0.31
CA ILE A 465 18.23 -13.86 0.66
C ILE A 465 19.00 -15.14 1.00
N GLU A 466 18.31 -16.27 1.16
CA GLU A 466 18.93 -17.57 1.42
C GLU A 466 19.94 -17.96 0.34
N LYS A 467 19.58 -17.76 -0.94
CA LYS A 467 20.48 -18.04 -2.08
C LYS A 467 21.65 -17.06 -2.13
N SER A 468 21.45 -15.79 -1.79
CA SER A 468 22.53 -14.81 -1.63
C SER A 468 23.52 -15.22 -0.54
N GLU A 469 23.06 -15.63 0.64
CA GLU A 469 23.92 -16.06 1.75
C GLU A 469 24.66 -17.37 1.43
N LYS A 470 23.99 -18.30 0.74
CA LYS A 470 24.59 -19.54 0.23
C LYS A 470 25.73 -19.23 -0.75
N LEU A 471 25.49 -18.38 -1.74
CA LEU A 471 26.50 -17.97 -2.72
C LEU A 471 27.66 -17.21 -2.05
N SER A 472 27.35 -16.30 -1.12
CA SER A 472 28.33 -15.58 -0.31
C SER A 472 29.27 -16.54 0.42
N SER A 473 28.70 -17.53 1.11
CA SER A 473 29.45 -18.57 1.82
C SER A 473 30.40 -19.34 0.89
N LEU A 474 29.95 -19.64 -0.34
CA LEU A 474 30.77 -20.33 -1.34
C LEU A 474 31.90 -19.45 -1.89
N LEU A 475 31.65 -18.15 -2.11
CA LEU A 475 32.67 -17.20 -2.56
C LEU A 475 33.74 -16.94 -1.48
N ILE A 476 33.34 -16.88 -0.20
CA ILE A 476 34.28 -16.78 0.93
C ILE A 476 35.23 -17.98 0.95
N ARG A 477 34.71 -19.20 0.76
CA ARG A 477 35.53 -20.43 0.70
C ARG A 477 36.54 -20.42 -0.44
N ASN A 478 36.24 -19.72 -1.54
CA ASN A 478 37.12 -19.56 -2.71
C ASN A 478 37.99 -18.29 -2.64
N GLY A 479 37.98 -17.56 -1.52
CA GLY A 479 38.83 -16.39 -1.31
C GLY A 479 38.43 -15.14 -2.11
N ILE A 480 37.20 -15.08 -2.64
CA ILE A 480 36.70 -13.96 -3.42
C ILE A 480 35.99 -12.96 -2.50
N LYS A 481 36.57 -11.76 -2.37
CA LYS A 481 35.94 -10.66 -1.64
C LYS A 481 34.74 -10.14 -2.41
N HIS A 482 33.64 -9.94 -1.71
CA HIS A 482 32.39 -9.47 -2.31
C HIS A 482 31.55 -8.75 -1.26
N GLU A 483 30.56 -8.01 -1.75
CA GLU A 483 29.54 -7.34 -0.94
C GLU A 483 28.16 -7.96 -1.22
N VAL A 484 27.28 -8.02 -0.21
CA VAL A 484 25.93 -8.61 -0.32
C VAL A 484 24.87 -7.57 -0.01
N LEU A 485 23.85 -7.50 -0.86
CA LEU A 485 22.73 -6.58 -0.77
C LEU A 485 21.43 -7.35 -0.58
N ASN A 486 20.79 -7.15 0.58
CA ASN A 486 19.63 -7.94 1.03
C ASN A 486 18.34 -7.10 1.12
N ALA A 487 18.29 -5.91 0.49
CA ALA A 487 17.16 -4.97 0.52
C ALA A 487 16.72 -4.52 1.93
N LYS A 488 17.64 -4.51 2.91
CA LYS A 488 17.35 -4.14 4.32
C LYS A 488 17.73 -2.70 4.64
N ASN A 489 18.79 -2.19 4.03
CA ASN A 489 19.27 -0.83 4.31
C ASN A 489 19.59 -0.12 2.99
N HIS A 490 18.58 0.52 2.42
CA HIS A 490 18.68 1.17 1.10
C HIS A 490 19.80 2.20 1.01
N ALA A 491 20.02 2.99 2.07
CA ALA A 491 21.09 3.97 2.11
C ALA A 491 22.46 3.29 1.99
N ARG A 492 22.75 2.29 2.84
CA ARG A 492 24.02 1.54 2.80
C ARG A 492 24.20 0.77 1.49
N GLU A 493 23.13 0.17 0.99
CA GLU A 493 23.16 -0.59 -0.27
C GLU A 493 23.46 0.31 -1.47
N ALA A 494 22.92 1.54 -1.49
CA ALA A 494 23.26 2.52 -2.51
C ALA A 494 24.77 2.87 -2.49
N LEU A 495 25.39 2.94 -1.30
CA LEU A 495 26.85 3.17 -1.18
C LEU A 495 27.67 2.07 -1.87
N ILE A 496 27.25 0.82 -1.65
CA ILE A 496 27.93 -0.36 -2.19
C ILE A 496 27.74 -0.40 -3.71
N ILE A 497 26.50 -0.21 -4.18
CA ILE A 497 26.17 -0.21 -5.61
C ILE A 497 26.89 0.90 -6.38
N ALA A 498 27.04 2.08 -5.78
CA ALA A 498 27.77 3.18 -6.39
C ALA A 498 29.24 2.82 -6.68
N GLU A 499 29.81 1.84 -5.98
CA GLU A 499 31.18 1.34 -6.16
C GLU A 499 31.23 -0.02 -6.89
N ALA A 500 30.09 -0.61 -7.24
CA ALA A 500 30.03 -1.94 -7.88
C ALA A 500 30.65 -1.98 -9.28
N GLY A 501 30.82 -0.82 -9.94
CA GLY A 501 31.48 -0.70 -11.24
C GLY A 501 33.01 -0.54 -11.16
N SER A 502 33.58 -0.53 -9.97
CA SER A 502 35.03 -0.41 -9.75
C SER A 502 35.78 -1.69 -10.12
N LYS A 503 37.04 -1.56 -10.55
CA LYS A 503 37.87 -2.71 -10.94
C LYS A 503 37.92 -3.79 -9.85
N GLY A 504 37.63 -5.03 -10.24
CA GLY A 504 37.62 -6.20 -9.35
C GLY A 504 36.47 -6.24 -8.34
N ALA A 505 35.49 -5.34 -8.41
CA ALA A 505 34.34 -5.37 -7.51
C ALA A 505 33.43 -6.57 -7.82
N VAL A 506 33.04 -7.31 -6.78
CA VAL A 506 32.02 -8.38 -6.86
C VAL A 506 30.88 -8.03 -5.91
N THR A 507 29.68 -7.89 -6.46
CA THR A 507 28.49 -7.51 -5.68
C THR A 507 27.38 -8.53 -5.91
N ILE A 508 26.81 -9.06 -4.84
CA ILE A 508 25.65 -9.95 -4.86
C ILE A 508 24.42 -9.10 -4.51
N ALA A 509 23.41 -9.10 -5.37
CA ALA A 509 22.14 -8.44 -5.17
C ALA A 509 21.01 -9.46 -5.04
N THR A 510 20.28 -9.41 -3.93
CA THR A 510 19.04 -10.16 -3.79
C THR A 510 17.92 -9.45 -4.53
N ASN A 511 17.29 -10.15 -5.47
CA ASN A 511 16.22 -9.68 -6.33
C ASN A 511 16.62 -8.35 -7.02
N MET A 512 15.99 -7.24 -6.65
CA MET A 512 16.30 -5.91 -7.16
C MET A 512 16.98 -4.99 -6.12
N ALA A 513 17.69 -5.55 -5.15
CA ALA A 513 18.46 -4.76 -4.19
C ALA A 513 19.42 -3.80 -4.92
N GLY A 514 19.58 -2.59 -4.41
CA GLY A 514 20.35 -1.55 -5.10
C GLY A 514 19.60 -0.81 -6.21
N ARG A 515 18.27 -0.92 -6.28
CA ARG A 515 17.45 -0.18 -7.24
C ARG A 515 17.63 1.34 -7.13
N GLY A 516 17.45 2.03 -8.24
CA GLY A 516 17.49 3.49 -8.31
C GLY A 516 18.90 4.10 -8.25
N THR A 517 19.94 3.30 -8.00
CA THR A 517 21.34 3.75 -8.05
C THR A 517 22.02 3.26 -9.33
N ASP A 518 22.75 4.17 -9.99
CA ASP A 518 23.50 3.86 -11.21
C ASP A 518 24.85 3.19 -10.88
N ILE A 519 25.23 2.18 -11.66
CA ILE A 519 26.54 1.53 -11.59
C ILE A 519 27.40 2.13 -12.71
N LYS A 520 28.15 3.18 -12.36
CA LYS A 520 29.13 3.79 -13.27
C LYS A 520 30.39 2.93 -13.34
N LEU A 521 30.90 2.66 -14.54
CA LEU A 521 32.19 1.98 -14.70
C LEU A 521 33.31 2.83 -14.06
N GLY A 522 34.22 2.21 -13.33
CA GLY A 522 35.25 2.90 -12.54
C GLY A 522 34.79 3.39 -11.14
N GLY A 523 33.51 3.18 -10.79
CA GLY A 523 32.89 3.66 -9.55
C GLY A 523 32.23 5.03 -9.70
N ASN A 524 31.63 5.57 -8.64
CA ASN A 524 30.89 6.83 -8.69
C ASN A 524 31.72 8.02 -8.16
N PRO A 525 32.18 8.96 -9.02
CA PRO A 525 33.05 10.07 -8.61
C PRO A 525 32.32 11.07 -7.71
N GLU A 526 31.04 11.36 -7.96
CA GLU A 526 30.25 12.27 -7.12
C GLU A 526 30.14 11.75 -5.69
N PHE A 527 29.95 10.45 -5.56
CA PHE A 527 29.83 9.77 -4.28
C PHE A 527 31.14 9.81 -3.49
N ARG A 528 32.27 9.48 -4.14
CA ARG A 528 33.62 9.57 -3.55
C ARG A 528 33.95 11.00 -3.11
N ALA A 529 33.62 11.99 -3.95
CA ALA A 529 33.84 13.39 -3.65
C ALA A 529 33.02 13.85 -2.45
N ARG A 530 31.75 13.48 -2.38
CA ARG A 530 30.86 13.85 -1.27
C ARG A 530 31.30 13.22 0.06
N ARG A 531 31.75 11.97 0.02
CA ARG A 531 32.33 11.28 1.19
C ARG A 531 33.60 11.97 1.68
N LYS A 532 34.45 12.47 0.78
CA LYS A 532 35.69 13.20 1.13
C LYS A 532 35.40 14.64 1.61
N ALA A 533 34.40 15.30 1.04
CA ALA A 533 34.03 16.67 1.38
C ALA A 533 33.31 16.76 2.74
N GLY A 534 32.45 15.80 3.06
CA GLY A 534 31.51 15.84 4.18
C GLY A 534 30.15 16.43 3.76
N THR A 535 29.09 16.11 4.51
CA THR A 535 27.70 16.51 4.20
C THR A 535 27.44 18.01 4.30
N GLU A 536 28.24 18.75 5.07
CA GLU A 536 28.09 20.21 5.31
C GLU A 536 29.20 21.03 4.63
N ALA A 537 29.91 20.46 3.66
CA ALA A 537 31.01 21.15 3.00
C ALA A 537 30.51 22.37 2.18
N PRO A 538 31.25 23.50 2.18
CA PRO A 538 30.99 24.59 1.25
C PRO A 538 31.03 24.08 -0.21
N GLU A 539 30.12 24.58 -1.04
CA GLU A 539 29.93 24.14 -2.43
C GLU A 539 31.23 24.24 -3.27
N GLU A 540 32.03 25.29 -3.06
CA GLU A 540 33.33 25.47 -3.72
C GLU A 540 34.31 24.34 -3.41
N LYS A 541 34.37 23.91 -2.15
CA LYS A 541 35.23 22.81 -1.71
C LYS A 541 34.78 21.46 -2.27
N TYR A 542 33.46 21.25 -2.35
CA TYR A 542 32.90 20.06 -2.99
C TYR A 542 33.29 19.99 -4.47
N ARG A 543 33.17 21.09 -5.22
CA ARG A 543 33.54 21.17 -6.64
C ARG A 543 35.03 20.93 -6.88
N GLU A 544 35.91 21.45 -6.02
CA GLU A 544 37.35 21.20 -6.11
C GLU A 544 37.71 19.72 -5.88
N ILE A 545 37.06 19.07 -4.92
CA ILE A 545 37.27 17.63 -4.67
C ILE A 545 36.69 16.82 -5.83
N LEU A 546 35.51 17.20 -6.33
CA LEU A 546 34.83 16.52 -7.41
C LEU A 546 35.67 16.50 -8.69
N SER A 547 36.31 17.62 -9.07
CA SER A 547 37.18 17.66 -10.26
C SER A 547 38.37 16.71 -10.14
N ARG A 548 39.02 16.65 -8.96
CA ARG A 548 40.12 15.69 -8.69
C ARG A 548 39.68 14.23 -8.75
N GLU A 549 38.51 13.91 -8.19
CA GLU A 549 37.96 12.56 -8.28
C GLU A 549 37.62 12.18 -9.73
N TYR A 550 37.10 13.12 -10.52
CA TYR A 550 36.80 12.90 -11.94
C TYR A 550 38.04 12.56 -12.77
N GLU A 551 39.18 13.20 -12.51
CA GLU A 551 40.46 12.87 -13.16
C GLU A 551 40.91 11.43 -12.87
N THR A 552 40.73 10.99 -11.62
CA THR A 552 41.06 9.61 -11.20
C THR A 552 40.09 8.62 -11.82
N TRP A 553 38.79 8.92 -11.71
CA TRP A 553 37.71 8.10 -12.26
C TRP A 553 37.82 7.92 -13.76
N THR A 554 38.27 8.94 -14.52
CA THR A 554 38.44 8.82 -15.98
C THR A 554 39.42 7.70 -16.35
N LYS A 555 40.49 7.52 -15.56
CA LYS A 555 41.46 6.43 -15.77
C LYS A 555 40.86 5.08 -15.42
N ASP A 556 40.19 4.99 -14.27
CA ASP A 556 39.51 3.77 -13.81
C ASP A 556 38.41 3.33 -14.80
N TYR A 557 37.67 4.30 -15.35
CA TYR A 557 36.60 4.11 -16.33
C TYR A 557 37.15 3.50 -17.63
N GLU A 558 38.20 4.08 -18.21
CA GLU A 558 38.81 3.55 -19.43
C GLU A 558 39.43 2.15 -19.22
N GLU A 559 40.02 1.91 -18.06
CA GLU A 559 40.53 0.59 -17.71
C GLU A 559 39.39 -0.46 -17.65
N VAL A 560 38.34 -0.21 -16.87
CA VAL A 560 37.19 -1.13 -16.74
C VAL A 560 36.50 -1.34 -18.10
N LYS A 561 36.40 -0.30 -18.91
CA LYS A 561 35.85 -0.37 -20.28
C LYS A 561 36.67 -1.31 -21.16
N SER A 562 38.00 -1.23 -21.09
CA SER A 562 38.91 -2.13 -21.84
C SER A 562 38.82 -3.59 -21.38
N LEU A 563 38.46 -3.83 -20.12
CA LEU A 563 38.21 -5.16 -19.55
C LEU A 563 36.86 -5.77 -19.95
N GLY A 564 36.06 -5.06 -20.76
CA GLY A 564 34.75 -5.52 -21.24
C GLY A 564 33.56 -4.96 -20.47
N GLY A 565 33.76 -3.99 -19.56
CA GLY A 565 32.71 -3.31 -18.80
C GLY A 565 32.09 -4.19 -17.70
N LEU A 566 30.88 -3.87 -17.26
CA LEU A 566 30.20 -4.61 -16.18
C LEU A 566 29.71 -5.98 -16.68
N CYS A 567 30.05 -7.05 -15.95
CA CYS A 567 29.46 -8.37 -16.16
C CYS A 567 28.28 -8.61 -15.21
N VAL A 568 27.13 -9.00 -15.74
CA VAL A 568 25.94 -9.34 -14.96
C VAL A 568 25.69 -10.84 -15.04
N ILE A 569 25.55 -11.48 -13.87
CA ILE A 569 25.28 -12.91 -13.73
C ILE A 569 23.93 -13.08 -13.03
N GLY A 570 22.94 -13.65 -13.72
CA GLY A 570 21.71 -14.12 -13.09
C GLY A 570 21.91 -15.55 -12.59
N THR A 571 21.61 -15.83 -11.31
CA THR A 571 21.75 -17.19 -10.77
C THR A 571 20.54 -18.07 -11.02
N GLU A 572 19.41 -17.46 -11.43
CA GLU A 572 18.12 -18.06 -11.78
C GLU A 572 17.32 -17.10 -12.65
N ARG A 573 16.21 -17.58 -13.23
CA ARG A 573 15.20 -16.76 -13.89
C ARG A 573 14.15 -16.31 -12.88
N HIS A 574 13.74 -15.04 -12.97
CA HIS A 574 12.63 -14.52 -12.18
C HIS A 574 11.28 -14.99 -12.73
N GLU A 575 10.21 -14.79 -11.95
CA GLU A 575 8.83 -15.05 -12.37
C GLU A 575 8.43 -14.29 -13.64
N ALA A 576 9.04 -13.12 -13.86
CA ALA A 576 8.73 -12.23 -14.97
C ALA A 576 9.99 -11.88 -15.79
N ARG A 577 9.87 -11.89 -17.12
CA ARG A 577 10.98 -11.62 -18.04
C ARG A 577 11.50 -10.19 -17.90
N ARG A 578 10.64 -9.25 -17.54
CA ARG A 578 11.03 -7.85 -17.32
C ARG A 578 12.03 -7.68 -16.18
N ILE A 579 11.91 -8.45 -15.09
CA ILE A 579 12.83 -8.37 -13.94
C ILE A 579 14.22 -8.87 -14.36
N ASP A 580 14.27 -9.96 -15.14
CA ASP A 580 15.54 -10.43 -15.73
C ASP A 580 16.17 -9.36 -16.62
N ASN A 581 15.37 -8.69 -17.47
CA ASN A 581 15.85 -7.64 -18.35
C ASN A 581 16.34 -6.40 -17.57
N GLN A 582 15.74 -6.09 -16.42
CA GLN A 582 16.20 -5.03 -15.54
C GLN A 582 17.57 -5.35 -14.93
N LEU A 583 17.78 -6.61 -14.53
CA LEU A 583 19.08 -7.09 -14.06
C LEU A 583 20.12 -6.95 -15.18
N ARG A 584 19.84 -7.43 -16.40
CA ARG A 584 20.71 -7.25 -17.58
C ARG A 584 21.00 -5.77 -17.86
N GLY A 585 19.97 -4.92 -17.75
CA GLY A 585 20.02 -3.47 -17.91
C GLY A 585 20.90 -2.74 -16.88
N ARG A 586 21.42 -3.43 -15.87
CA ARG A 586 22.47 -2.88 -15.00
C ARG A 586 23.80 -2.71 -15.74
N SER A 587 24.04 -3.46 -16.81
CA SER A 587 25.23 -3.40 -17.65
C SER A 587 24.97 -2.72 -19.01
N GLY A 588 26.03 -2.18 -19.62
CA GLY A 588 26.05 -1.61 -20.96
C GLY A 588 25.26 -0.31 -21.13
N ARG A 589 25.33 0.58 -20.15
CA ARG A 589 24.62 1.87 -20.13
C ARG A 589 25.33 2.91 -20.99
N GLN A 590 24.59 3.85 -21.59
CA GLN A 590 25.16 4.92 -22.43
C GLN A 590 26.15 4.42 -23.51
N GLY A 591 25.91 3.23 -24.05
CA GLY A 591 26.76 2.59 -25.07
C GLY A 591 28.06 2.00 -24.52
N ASP A 592 28.19 1.81 -23.21
CA ASP A 592 29.33 1.10 -22.61
C ASP A 592 29.34 -0.39 -23.02
N PRO A 593 30.52 -1.02 -23.11
CA PRO A 593 30.63 -2.46 -23.23
C PRO A 593 30.07 -3.14 -21.98
N GLY A 594 29.62 -4.37 -22.15
CA GLY A 594 29.07 -5.14 -21.06
C GLY A 594 28.72 -6.55 -21.48
N ARG A 595 28.52 -7.41 -20.48
CA ARG A 595 28.15 -8.82 -20.66
C ARG A 595 27.01 -9.17 -19.72
N SER A 596 26.06 -9.98 -20.16
CA SER A 596 25.09 -10.62 -19.27
C SER A 596 24.91 -12.10 -19.58
N VAL A 597 24.75 -12.93 -18.55
CA VAL A 597 24.54 -14.37 -18.66
C VAL A 597 23.68 -14.86 -17.50
N PHE A 598 22.84 -15.87 -17.75
CA PHE A 598 22.01 -16.51 -16.72
C PHE A 598 22.41 -17.97 -16.57
N PHE A 599 22.58 -18.41 -15.32
CA PHE A 599 22.80 -19.79 -14.93
C PHE A 599 21.48 -20.32 -14.37
N ILE A 600 21.00 -21.45 -14.86
CA ILE A 600 19.69 -22.03 -14.51
C ILE A 600 19.89 -23.49 -14.15
N SER A 601 19.13 -23.98 -13.18
CA SER A 601 19.04 -25.41 -12.87
C SER A 601 17.62 -25.91 -13.11
N LEU A 602 17.47 -27.19 -13.46
CA LEU A 602 16.17 -27.85 -13.48
C LEU A 602 15.53 -27.96 -12.08
N ASP A 603 16.34 -27.82 -11.02
CA ASP A 603 15.88 -27.78 -9.62
C ASP A 603 15.39 -26.38 -9.18
N ASP A 604 15.56 -25.36 -10.01
CA ASP A 604 15.14 -23.99 -9.67
C ASP A 604 13.61 -23.89 -9.53
N ASP A 605 13.12 -22.96 -8.72
CA ASP A 605 11.70 -22.84 -8.36
C ASP A 605 10.79 -22.70 -9.58
N LEU A 606 11.20 -21.90 -10.56
CA LEU A 606 10.48 -21.73 -11.82
C LEU A 606 10.39 -23.04 -12.62
N MET A 607 11.47 -23.83 -12.67
CA MET A 607 11.50 -25.08 -13.43
C MET A 607 10.69 -26.18 -12.77
N ARG A 608 10.74 -26.27 -11.43
CA ARG A 608 9.96 -27.21 -10.63
C ARG A 608 8.46 -27.05 -10.84
N LEU A 609 7.98 -25.80 -10.91
CA LEU A 609 6.56 -25.50 -11.10
C LEU A 609 6.01 -25.88 -12.49
N PHE A 610 6.87 -26.04 -13.51
CA PHE A 610 6.46 -26.23 -14.90
C PHE A 610 7.04 -27.47 -15.58
N GLY A 611 7.20 -28.57 -14.83
CA GLY A 611 7.52 -29.88 -15.39
C GLY A 611 9.02 -30.18 -15.55
N GLY A 612 9.86 -29.51 -14.74
CA GLY A 612 11.30 -29.80 -14.64
C GLY A 612 11.61 -31.27 -14.40
N ASP A 613 10.80 -31.98 -13.60
CA ASP A 613 10.99 -33.41 -13.30
C ASP A 613 10.87 -34.32 -14.53
N ASN A 614 9.89 -34.05 -15.40
CA ASN A 614 9.71 -34.81 -16.64
C ASN A 614 10.90 -34.59 -17.59
N PHE A 615 11.41 -33.36 -17.64
CA PHE A 615 12.56 -33.01 -18.46
C PHE A 615 13.86 -33.60 -17.90
N LYS A 616 14.01 -33.60 -16.57
CA LYS A 616 15.12 -34.20 -15.83
C LYS A 616 15.20 -35.71 -16.07
N GLN A 617 14.06 -36.41 -16.05
CA GLN A 617 14.00 -37.84 -16.38
C GLN A 617 14.37 -38.13 -17.85
N LEU A 618 13.93 -37.27 -18.79
CA LEU A 618 14.25 -37.42 -20.21
C LEU A 618 15.74 -37.20 -20.48
N MET A 619 16.34 -36.17 -19.87
CA MET A 619 17.77 -35.86 -20.04
C MET A 619 18.68 -36.84 -19.29
N GLY A 620 18.25 -37.33 -18.12
CA GLY A 620 18.95 -38.41 -17.42
C GLY A 620 19.04 -39.70 -18.25
N ARG A 621 18.01 -40.00 -19.06
CA ARG A 621 18.02 -41.13 -20.02
C ARG A 621 18.88 -40.88 -21.25
N ALA A 622 19.16 -39.62 -21.60
CA ALA A 622 19.97 -39.25 -22.76
C ALA A 622 21.49 -39.37 -22.51
N GLY A 623 21.92 -39.78 -21.32
CA GLY A 623 23.33 -40.08 -21.01
C GLY A 623 24.23 -38.86 -20.82
N MET A 624 23.66 -37.73 -20.39
CA MET A 624 24.39 -36.49 -20.19
C MET A 624 25.35 -36.58 -18.99
N LYS A 625 26.57 -36.05 -19.14
CA LYS A 625 27.59 -36.07 -18.08
C LYS A 625 27.36 -34.94 -17.07
N PRO A 626 27.62 -35.18 -15.78
CA PRO A 626 27.57 -34.13 -14.74
C PRO A 626 28.49 -32.95 -15.09
N GLY A 627 27.99 -31.71 -14.97
CA GLY A 627 28.78 -30.47 -15.14
C GLY A 627 28.84 -29.86 -16.55
N GLU A 628 28.31 -30.53 -17.59
CA GLU A 628 28.22 -29.93 -18.93
C GLU A 628 26.93 -29.10 -19.08
N PRO A 629 26.99 -27.84 -19.56
CA PRO A 629 25.79 -27.01 -19.76
C PRO A 629 24.92 -27.55 -20.91
N ILE A 630 23.61 -27.58 -20.68
CA ILE A 630 22.59 -27.98 -21.66
C ILE A 630 22.31 -26.80 -22.60
N TYR A 631 22.76 -26.91 -23.85
CA TYR A 631 22.35 -26.00 -24.91
C TYR A 631 21.26 -26.65 -25.76
N HIS A 632 20.00 -26.33 -25.48
CA HIS A 632 18.90 -26.77 -26.33
C HIS A 632 17.89 -25.64 -26.58
N PRO A 633 17.64 -25.22 -27.84
CA PRO A 633 16.68 -24.16 -28.16
C PRO A 633 15.26 -24.42 -27.64
N LEU A 634 14.85 -25.69 -27.51
CA LEU A 634 13.56 -26.03 -26.88
C LEU A 634 13.52 -25.70 -25.39
N LEU A 635 14.65 -25.78 -24.67
CA LEU A 635 14.71 -25.51 -23.24
C LEU A 635 14.53 -24.01 -22.97
N SER A 636 15.19 -23.15 -23.73
CA SER A 636 14.97 -21.70 -23.67
C SER A 636 13.51 -21.34 -23.95
N LYS A 637 12.88 -21.97 -24.96
CA LYS A 637 11.44 -21.77 -25.24
C LYS A 637 10.54 -22.27 -24.11
N SER A 638 10.88 -23.38 -23.48
CA SER A 638 10.12 -23.90 -22.32
C SER A 638 10.21 -22.95 -21.13
N ILE A 639 11.39 -22.38 -20.85
CA ILE A 639 11.60 -21.37 -19.81
C ILE A 639 10.77 -20.11 -20.12
N GLU A 640 10.85 -19.58 -21.34
CA GLU A 640 10.04 -18.43 -21.76
C GLU A 640 8.52 -18.72 -21.62
N SER A 641 8.08 -19.93 -22.00
CA SER A 641 6.68 -20.33 -21.84
C SER A 641 6.27 -20.48 -20.37
N ALA A 642 7.17 -20.91 -19.49
CA ALA A 642 6.91 -20.99 -18.06
C ALA A 642 6.76 -19.59 -17.45
N GLN A 643 7.68 -18.66 -17.74
CA GLN A 643 7.58 -17.25 -17.30
C GLN A 643 6.25 -16.63 -17.78
N LYS A 644 5.91 -16.81 -19.06
CA LYS A 644 4.65 -16.27 -19.61
C LYS A 644 3.41 -16.81 -18.89
N LYS A 645 3.38 -18.10 -18.54
CA LYS A 645 2.26 -18.69 -17.77
C LYS A 645 2.17 -18.13 -16.36
N VAL A 646 3.30 -17.86 -15.70
CA VAL A 646 3.32 -17.22 -14.38
C VAL A 646 2.82 -15.78 -14.48
N GLU A 647 3.27 -15.02 -15.48
CA GLU A 647 2.81 -13.66 -15.76
C GLU A 647 1.30 -13.62 -16.04
N GLU A 648 0.79 -14.49 -16.92
CA GLU A 648 -0.65 -14.60 -17.22
C GLU A 648 -1.47 -14.96 -15.97
N ARG A 649 -0.97 -15.89 -15.13
CA ARG A 649 -1.63 -16.23 -13.85
C ARG A 649 -1.66 -15.04 -12.89
N ASN A 650 -0.54 -14.33 -12.75
CA ASN A 650 -0.44 -13.16 -11.88
C ASN A 650 -1.34 -12.02 -12.36
N PHE A 651 -1.43 -11.82 -13.68
CA PHE A 651 -2.34 -10.88 -14.30
C PHE A 651 -3.81 -11.20 -13.97
N GLU A 652 -4.25 -12.45 -14.12
CA GLU A 652 -5.64 -12.82 -13.78
C GLU A 652 -5.94 -12.64 -12.28
N ILE A 653 -4.98 -12.92 -11.37
CA ILE A 653 -5.15 -12.64 -9.94
C ILE A 653 -5.38 -11.15 -9.69
N ARG A 654 -4.54 -10.28 -10.27
CA ARG A 654 -4.66 -8.82 -10.13
C ARG A 654 -5.97 -8.30 -10.72
N LYS A 655 -6.33 -8.78 -11.91
CA LYS A 655 -7.56 -8.41 -12.61
C LYS A 655 -8.80 -8.79 -11.79
N HIS A 656 -8.85 -10.00 -11.26
CA HIS A 656 -9.94 -10.40 -10.37
C HIS A 656 -9.99 -9.54 -9.12
N LEU A 657 -8.86 -9.32 -8.45
CA LEU A 657 -8.81 -8.46 -7.26
C LEU A 657 -9.35 -7.05 -7.56
N LEU A 658 -9.00 -6.48 -8.71
CA LEU A 658 -9.51 -5.19 -9.18
C LEU A 658 -11.01 -5.22 -9.46
N GLU A 659 -11.53 -6.25 -10.13
CA GLU A 659 -12.96 -6.35 -10.46
C GLU A 659 -13.87 -6.31 -9.23
N TYR A 660 -13.46 -6.96 -8.14
CA TYR A 660 -14.17 -6.92 -6.85
C TYR A 660 -13.97 -5.58 -6.15
N ASP A 661 -12.74 -5.04 -6.12
CA ASP A 661 -12.48 -3.73 -5.50
C ASP A 661 -13.19 -2.60 -6.27
N ASP A 662 -13.44 -2.71 -7.57
CA ASP A 662 -14.17 -1.71 -8.35
C ASP A 662 -15.64 -1.54 -7.88
N VAL A 663 -16.24 -2.61 -7.36
CA VAL A 663 -17.58 -2.54 -6.74
C VAL A 663 -17.49 -1.77 -5.42
N LEU A 664 -16.54 -2.17 -4.56
CA LEU A 664 -16.29 -1.49 -3.29
C LEU A 664 -15.86 -0.04 -3.49
N ASN A 665 -15.13 0.28 -4.55
CA ASN A 665 -14.62 1.61 -4.82
C ASN A 665 -15.76 2.59 -5.18
N LYS A 666 -16.78 2.13 -5.91
CA LYS A 666 -17.98 2.95 -6.17
C LYS A 666 -18.71 3.30 -4.87
N GLN A 667 -18.91 2.29 -4.01
CA GLN A 667 -19.54 2.46 -2.70
C GLN A 667 -18.71 3.37 -1.78
N ARG A 668 -17.39 3.16 -1.76
CA ARG A 668 -16.41 3.95 -1.01
C ARG A 668 -16.42 5.41 -1.44
N ASN A 669 -16.38 5.68 -2.75
CA ASN A 669 -16.41 7.05 -3.28
C ASN A 669 -17.69 7.78 -2.85
N PHE A 670 -18.84 7.10 -2.90
CA PHE A 670 -20.09 7.67 -2.40
C PHE A 670 -20.00 7.98 -0.89
N ILE A 671 -19.55 7.03 -0.06
CA ILE A 671 -19.40 7.25 1.39
C ILE A 671 -18.43 8.40 1.69
N TYR A 672 -17.30 8.48 0.99
CA TYR A 672 -16.31 9.53 1.20
C TYR A 672 -16.82 10.90 0.75
N GLU A 673 -17.57 10.97 -0.35
CA GLU A 673 -18.25 12.19 -0.78
C GLU A 673 -19.29 12.63 0.25
N GLN A 674 -20.11 11.71 0.76
CA GLN A 674 -21.08 12.00 1.83
C GLN A 674 -20.38 12.48 3.11
N ARG A 675 -19.29 11.82 3.53
CA ARG A 675 -18.49 12.23 4.68
C ARG A 675 -17.93 13.65 4.50
N ASN A 676 -17.37 13.95 3.33
CA ASN A 676 -16.81 15.27 3.02
C ASN A 676 -17.88 16.36 3.00
N SER A 677 -19.07 16.05 2.45
CA SER A 677 -20.23 16.94 2.52
C SER A 677 -20.60 17.24 3.97
N ILE A 678 -20.67 16.22 4.84
CA ILE A 678 -21.01 16.40 6.27
C ILE A 678 -19.95 17.20 7.04
N LEU A 679 -18.68 16.99 6.70
CA LEU A 679 -17.56 17.74 7.30
C LEU A 679 -17.59 19.23 6.91
N ALA A 680 -18.03 19.55 5.69
CA ALA A 680 -18.07 20.90 5.16
C ALA A 680 -19.40 21.65 5.43
N ASP A 681 -20.45 20.95 5.83
CA ASP A 681 -21.78 21.52 6.02
C ASP A 681 -21.91 22.26 7.35
N ASP A 682 -22.30 23.53 7.27
CA ASP A 682 -22.54 24.42 8.41
C ASP A 682 -23.97 24.30 8.97
N ASN A 683 -24.89 23.61 8.27
CA ASN A 683 -26.29 23.44 8.65
C ASN A 683 -26.83 22.01 8.42
N LEU A 684 -26.34 21.04 9.20
CA LEU A 684 -26.81 19.65 9.11
C LEU A 684 -28.23 19.42 9.63
N LEU A 685 -28.87 20.44 10.21
CA LEU A 685 -30.23 20.36 10.74
C LEU A 685 -31.27 20.13 9.64
N GLU A 686 -31.12 20.78 8.49
CA GLU A 686 -32.01 20.54 7.33
C GLU A 686 -31.92 19.08 6.89
N ARG A 687 -30.71 18.54 6.84
CA ARG A 687 -30.48 17.15 6.45
C ARG A 687 -31.16 16.15 7.41
N VAL A 688 -31.17 16.45 8.70
CA VAL A 688 -31.87 15.65 9.71
C VAL A 688 -33.38 15.79 9.58
N ARG A 689 -33.89 17.01 9.35
CA ARG A 689 -35.30 17.29 9.12
C ARG A 689 -35.83 16.53 7.90
N ASP A 690 -35.13 16.61 6.78
CA ASP A 690 -35.50 15.94 5.54
C ASP A 690 -35.53 14.41 5.72
N ALA A 691 -34.53 13.85 6.40
CA ALA A 691 -34.51 12.42 6.72
C ALA A 691 -35.70 12.00 7.59
N ALA A 692 -36.08 12.81 8.59
CA ALA A 692 -37.24 12.52 9.44
C ALA A 692 -38.58 12.64 8.67
N TYR A 693 -38.67 13.55 7.70
CA TYR A 693 -39.85 13.65 6.84
C TYR A 693 -39.96 12.49 5.87
N GLU A 694 -38.85 12.02 5.29
CA GLU A 694 -38.80 10.82 4.44
C GLU A 694 -39.24 9.59 5.25
N MET A 695 -38.68 9.40 6.46
CA MET A 695 -39.09 8.37 7.42
C MET A 695 -40.60 8.36 7.68
N LEU A 696 -41.18 9.54 7.86
CA LEU A 696 -42.60 9.70 8.15
C LEU A 696 -43.47 9.35 6.93
N GLU A 697 -43.06 9.74 5.72
CA GLU A 697 -43.77 9.39 4.48
C GLU A 697 -43.72 7.88 4.20
N ASP A 698 -42.55 7.26 4.37
CA ASP A 698 -42.38 5.81 4.19
C ASP A 698 -43.29 5.01 5.13
N GLN A 699 -43.33 5.41 6.41
CA GLN A 699 -44.22 4.78 7.38
C GLN A 699 -45.69 5.10 7.17
N ASN A 700 -46.02 6.27 6.63
CA ASN A 700 -47.38 6.59 6.25
C ASN A 700 -47.87 5.68 5.11
N ALA A 701 -47.01 5.34 4.15
CA ALA A 701 -47.34 4.38 3.10
C ALA A 701 -47.62 2.97 3.67
N ILE A 702 -46.79 2.51 4.61
CA ILE A 702 -46.98 1.24 5.33
C ILE A 702 -48.28 1.26 6.14
N LEU A 703 -48.50 2.33 6.91
CA LEU A 703 -49.72 2.56 7.68
C LEU A 703 -50.94 2.52 6.75
N THR A 704 -50.90 3.19 5.60
CA THR A 704 -52.02 3.25 4.66
C THR A 704 -52.41 1.88 4.14
N GLN A 705 -51.43 1.01 3.90
CA GLN A 705 -51.69 -0.36 3.47
C GLN A 705 -52.21 -1.22 4.63
N ALA A 706 -51.55 -1.19 5.79
CA ALA A 706 -51.93 -1.97 6.97
C ALA A 706 -53.29 -1.54 7.57
N PHE A 707 -53.64 -0.26 7.44
CA PHE A 707 -54.91 0.29 7.93
C PHE A 707 -56.10 -0.26 7.16
N LYS A 708 -55.93 -0.68 5.89
CA LYS A 708 -57.00 -1.35 5.11
C LYS A 708 -57.34 -2.72 5.70
N ASP A 709 -56.35 -3.41 6.24
CA ASP A 709 -56.50 -4.77 6.76
C ASP A 709 -56.97 -4.76 8.23
N ASN A 710 -56.27 -4.01 9.09
CA ASN A 710 -56.62 -3.91 10.51
C ASN A 710 -56.29 -2.53 11.10
N PRO A 711 -57.26 -1.59 11.12
CA PRO A 711 -57.06 -0.21 11.55
C PRO A 711 -56.48 -0.05 12.95
N ASN A 712 -56.96 -0.84 13.92
CA ASN A 712 -56.54 -0.70 15.31
C ASN A 712 -55.10 -1.18 15.52
N LYS A 713 -54.73 -2.30 14.90
CA LYS A 713 -53.37 -2.83 14.95
C LYS A 713 -52.38 -1.89 14.25
N ALA A 714 -52.73 -1.41 13.06
CA ALA A 714 -51.89 -0.51 12.28
C ALA A 714 -51.60 0.81 13.03
N ILE A 715 -52.60 1.39 13.70
CA ILE A 715 -52.41 2.61 14.51
C ILE A 715 -51.55 2.35 15.75
N GLN A 716 -51.70 1.18 16.39
CA GLN A 716 -50.84 0.82 17.52
C GLN A 716 -49.39 0.64 17.10
N GLU A 717 -49.14 -0.04 15.98
CA GLU A 717 -47.80 -0.23 15.43
C GLU A 717 -47.18 1.12 15.02
N PHE A 718 -47.94 1.99 14.36
CA PHE A 718 -47.48 3.34 14.00
C PHE A 718 -47.19 4.20 15.24
N SER A 719 -48.03 4.12 16.27
CA SER A 719 -47.81 4.84 17.53
C SER A 719 -46.54 4.37 18.24
N SER A 720 -46.28 3.05 18.28
CA SER A 720 -45.05 2.50 18.85
C SER A 720 -43.85 2.97 18.05
N TRP A 721 -43.93 2.88 16.71
CA TRP A 721 -42.86 3.34 15.83
C TRP A 721 -42.55 4.83 16.01
N LEU A 722 -43.59 5.68 16.14
CA LEU A 722 -43.43 7.12 16.34
C LEU A 722 -42.70 7.44 17.65
N PHE A 723 -43.03 6.71 18.72
CA PHE A 723 -42.35 6.82 20.00
C PHE A 723 -40.92 6.29 19.95
N ASP A 724 -40.70 5.13 19.35
CA ASP A 724 -39.38 4.50 19.25
C ASP A 724 -38.42 5.32 18.38
N SER A 725 -38.95 5.93 17.30
CA SER A 725 -38.17 6.71 16.34
C SER A 725 -37.93 8.13 16.82
N PHE A 726 -38.97 8.85 17.27
CA PHE A 726 -38.84 10.29 17.56
C PHE A 726 -39.08 10.66 19.02
N GLY A 727 -39.51 9.71 19.87
CA GLY A 727 -39.88 9.99 21.25
C GLY A 727 -41.19 10.78 21.39
N ILE A 728 -42.00 10.82 20.33
CA ILE A 728 -43.29 11.52 20.31
C ILE A 728 -44.37 10.55 20.80
N GLU A 729 -45.01 10.90 21.92
CA GLU A 729 -46.17 10.16 22.44
C GLU A 729 -47.47 10.75 21.87
N MET A 730 -48.29 9.90 21.24
CA MET A 730 -49.64 10.25 20.80
C MET A 730 -50.60 9.13 21.13
N THR A 731 -51.83 9.46 21.52
CA THR A 731 -52.82 8.44 21.82
C THR A 731 -53.43 7.85 20.54
N ALA A 732 -53.81 6.57 20.57
CA ALA A 732 -54.44 5.91 19.42
C ALA A 732 -55.71 6.63 18.93
N LYS A 733 -56.44 7.31 19.85
CA LYS A 733 -57.62 8.12 19.49
C LYS A 733 -57.23 9.35 18.66
N GLU A 734 -56.20 10.07 19.07
CA GLU A 734 -55.69 11.25 18.34
C GLU A 734 -55.19 10.85 16.94
N LEU A 735 -54.41 9.76 16.86
CA LEU A 735 -53.89 9.26 15.58
C LEU A 735 -55.00 8.85 14.61
N ILE A 736 -56.06 8.18 15.07
CA ILE A 736 -57.20 7.80 14.21
C ILE A 736 -57.93 9.02 13.68
N VAL A 737 -58.13 10.05 14.51
CA VAL A 737 -58.82 11.28 14.11
C VAL A 737 -58.00 12.04 13.06
N LEU A 738 -56.69 12.19 13.31
CA LEU A 738 -55.77 12.87 12.39
C LEU A 738 -55.57 12.10 11.07
N TYR A 739 -55.53 10.78 11.12
CA TYR A 739 -55.44 9.95 9.92
C TYR A 739 -56.68 10.10 9.04
N LYS A 740 -57.89 10.07 9.64
CA LYS A 740 -59.15 10.20 8.90
C LYS A 740 -59.38 11.60 8.31
N SER A 741 -58.83 12.63 8.95
CA SER A 741 -58.90 14.01 8.45
C SER A 741 -57.86 14.32 7.37
N GLY A 742 -56.84 13.45 7.19
CA GLY A 742 -55.74 13.66 6.26
C GLY A 742 -54.66 14.61 6.78
N GLU A 743 -54.74 15.04 8.05
CA GLU A 743 -53.84 16.04 8.66
C GLU A 743 -52.70 15.41 9.48
N LEU A 744 -52.65 14.08 9.59
CA LEU A 744 -51.67 13.35 10.41
C LEU A 744 -50.23 13.73 10.12
N ILE A 745 -49.83 13.76 8.85
CA ILE A 745 -48.45 14.03 8.44
C ILE A 745 -48.07 15.48 8.73
N SER A 746 -48.95 16.43 8.44
CA SER A 746 -48.72 17.84 8.76
C SER A 746 -48.60 18.09 10.26
N ASP A 747 -49.42 17.44 11.09
CA ASP A 747 -49.34 17.59 12.55
C ASP A 747 -48.01 17.06 13.11
N ILE A 748 -47.59 15.88 12.66
CA ILE A 748 -46.32 15.28 13.11
C ILE A 748 -45.13 16.11 12.61
N ARG A 749 -45.15 16.61 11.37
CA ARG A 749 -44.10 17.52 10.86
C ARG A 749 -43.96 18.76 11.75
N ASN A 750 -45.07 19.41 12.08
CA ASN A 750 -45.06 20.57 12.97
C ASN A 750 -44.47 20.24 14.35
N LYS A 751 -44.79 19.07 14.91
CA LYS A 751 -44.19 18.62 16.19
C LYS A 751 -42.69 18.39 16.09
N LEU A 752 -42.21 17.81 14.99
CA LEU A 752 -40.78 17.63 14.74
C LEU A 752 -40.06 18.99 14.61
N ASP A 753 -40.65 19.94 13.89
CA ASP A 753 -40.05 21.27 13.76
C ASP A 753 -39.98 22.02 15.10
N LEU A 754 -41.05 21.96 15.89
CA LEU A 754 -41.07 22.54 17.23
C LEU A 754 -40.02 21.93 18.16
N ASP A 755 -39.79 20.61 18.07
CA ASP A 755 -38.74 19.94 18.83
C ASP A 755 -37.34 20.42 18.42
N LEU A 756 -37.06 20.51 17.11
CA LEU A 756 -35.79 21.05 16.62
C LEU A 756 -35.58 22.50 17.06
N ASP A 757 -36.60 23.35 16.95
CA ASP A 757 -36.54 24.75 17.38
C ASP A 757 -36.26 24.87 18.88
N SER A 758 -36.87 24.01 19.71
CA SER A 758 -36.61 23.98 21.14
C SER A 758 -35.16 23.58 21.46
N LYS A 759 -34.58 22.66 20.67
CA LYS A 759 -33.19 22.22 20.82
C LYS A 759 -32.20 23.29 20.39
N ILE A 760 -32.51 24.03 19.33
CA ILE A 760 -31.73 25.19 18.88
C ILE A 760 -31.72 26.26 19.98
N GLN A 761 -32.88 26.56 20.59
CA GLN A 761 -32.97 27.52 21.69
C GLN A 761 -32.18 27.09 22.93
N ALA A 762 -32.17 25.80 23.26
CA ALA A 762 -31.51 25.28 24.46
C ALA A 762 -29.97 25.15 24.32
N ALA A 763 -29.45 24.65 23.19
CA ALA A 763 -28.02 24.37 23.01
C ALA A 763 -27.27 25.39 22.14
N GLY A 764 -27.99 26.19 21.36
CA GLY A 764 -27.42 27.03 20.30
C GLY A 764 -27.10 26.24 19.02
N THR A 765 -27.22 26.91 17.87
CA THR A 765 -27.11 26.30 16.53
C THR A 765 -25.75 25.63 16.28
N GLU A 766 -24.64 26.28 16.67
CA GLU A 766 -23.29 25.75 16.43
C GLU A 766 -23.02 24.45 17.21
N SER A 767 -23.38 24.43 18.52
CA SER A 767 -23.21 23.25 19.37
C SER A 767 -24.06 22.07 18.89
N LEU A 768 -25.30 22.35 18.48
CA LEU A 768 -26.20 21.32 17.95
C LEU A 768 -25.69 20.79 16.61
N ASN A 769 -25.22 21.66 15.71
CA ASN A 769 -24.63 21.25 14.44
C ASN A 769 -23.36 20.42 14.65
N PHE A 770 -22.50 20.78 15.61
CA PHE A 770 -21.32 19.98 15.98
C PHE A 770 -21.72 18.59 16.50
N PHE A 771 -22.73 18.50 17.36
CA PHE A 771 -23.25 17.22 17.84
C PHE A 771 -23.80 16.33 16.71
N ILE A 772 -24.55 16.92 15.77
CA ILE A 772 -25.09 16.22 14.61
C ILE A 772 -23.94 15.73 13.72
N ARG A 773 -22.94 16.58 13.45
CA ARG A 773 -21.75 16.21 12.67
C ARG A 773 -21.01 15.03 13.30
N PHE A 774 -20.71 15.13 14.59
CA PHE A 774 -20.03 14.06 15.33
C PHE A 774 -20.83 12.75 15.27
N SER A 775 -22.15 12.84 15.49
CA SER A 775 -23.03 11.67 15.43
C SER A 775 -23.06 11.03 14.04
N TYR A 776 -23.16 11.82 12.97
CA TYR A 776 -23.11 11.32 11.60
C TYR A 776 -21.81 10.60 11.28
N LEU A 777 -20.67 11.21 11.62
CA LEU A 777 -19.36 10.62 11.33
C LEU A 777 -19.17 9.30 12.07
N GLN A 778 -19.55 9.24 13.35
CA GLN A 778 -19.47 8.02 14.14
C GLN A 778 -20.35 6.90 13.54
N GLU A 779 -21.59 7.21 13.19
CA GLU A 779 -22.53 6.22 12.62
C GLU A 779 -22.07 5.73 11.24
N ILE A 780 -21.61 6.64 10.38
CA ILE A 780 -21.05 6.29 9.07
C ILE A 780 -19.85 5.37 9.25
N ASP A 781 -18.93 5.68 10.16
CA ASP A 781 -17.70 4.91 10.36
C ASP A 781 -17.98 3.50 10.86
N GLU A 782 -18.83 3.37 11.88
CA GLU A 782 -19.23 2.07 12.43
C GLU A 782 -19.94 1.22 11.37
N LYS A 783 -20.91 1.80 10.67
CA LYS A 783 -21.73 1.09 9.70
C LYS A 783 -20.96 0.74 8.43
N TRP A 784 -20.09 1.63 7.95
CA TRP A 784 -19.20 1.35 6.82
C TRP A 784 -18.21 0.23 7.13
N LEU A 785 -17.66 0.22 8.33
CA LEU A 785 -16.78 -0.84 8.81
C LEU A 785 -17.52 -2.20 8.88
N ASN A 786 -18.77 -2.22 9.34
CA ASN A 786 -19.67 -3.40 9.29
C ASN A 786 -19.90 -3.86 7.85
N HIS A 787 -20.15 -2.92 6.95
CA HIS A 787 -20.30 -3.20 5.53
C HIS A 787 -19.05 -3.84 4.91
N LEU A 788 -17.84 -3.35 5.23
CA LEU A 788 -16.59 -3.93 4.71
C LEU A 788 -16.42 -5.41 5.11
N GLU A 789 -16.75 -5.77 6.35
CA GLU A 789 -16.72 -7.17 6.79
C GLU A 789 -17.78 -8.02 6.08
N SER A 790 -19.00 -7.51 5.95
CA SER A 790 -20.07 -8.19 5.21
C SER A 790 -19.67 -8.42 3.75
N MET A 791 -19.02 -7.46 3.11
CA MET A 791 -18.56 -7.55 1.74
C MET A 791 -17.38 -8.52 1.57
N GLU A 792 -16.53 -8.67 2.59
CA GLU A 792 -15.47 -9.68 2.59
C GLU A 792 -16.06 -11.10 2.72
N ALA A 793 -16.98 -11.30 3.65
CA ALA A 793 -17.70 -12.58 3.81
C ALA A 793 -18.51 -12.93 2.56
N LEU A 794 -19.19 -11.95 1.95
CA LEU A 794 -19.93 -12.13 0.70
C LEU A 794 -19.01 -12.58 -0.44
N ARG A 795 -17.81 -11.98 -0.55
CA ARG A 795 -16.84 -12.35 -1.57
C ARG A 795 -16.49 -13.83 -1.47
N GLU A 796 -16.20 -14.33 -0.27
CA GLU A 796 -15.89 -15.75 -0.02
C GLU A 796 -17.08 -16.68 -0.30
N ALA A 797 -18.29 -16.29 0.13
CA ALA A 797 -19.50 -17.08 -0.08
C ALA A 797 -19.85 -17.24 -1.57
N VAL A 798 -19.66 -16.18 -2.36
CA VAL A 798 -20.02 -16.16 -3.78
C VAL A 798 -19.04 -17.01 -4.62
N TYR A 799 -17.79 -17.19 -4.18
CA TYR A 799 -16.86 -18.16 -4.81
C TYR A 799 -17.41 -19.60 -4.76
N LEU A 800 -18.06 -20.00 -3.67
CA LEU A 800 -18.67 -21.33 -3.53
C LEU A 800 -19.87 -21.53 -4.46
N ARG A 801 -20.48 -20.46 -4.98
CA ARG A 801 -21.62 -20.54 -5.91
C ARG A 801 -21.21 -20.65 -7.38
N SER A 802 -19.91 -20.51 -7.69
CA SER A 802 -19.36 -20.75 -9.04
C SER A 802 -19.64 -22.17 -9.56
N TYR A 803 -19.86 -23.13 -8.65
CA TYR A 803 -20.28 -24.50 -8.97
C TYR A 803 -21.66 -24.60 -9.64
N ALA A 804 -22.50 -23.57 -9.53
CA ALA A 804 -23.85 -23.52 -10.10
C ALA A 804 -23.94 -22.79 -11.46
N GLN A 805 -22.81 -22.61 -12.18
CA GLN A 805 -22.72 -21.91 -13.47
C GLN A 805 -23.18 -20.44 -13.51
N LYS A 806 -23.42 -19.82 -12.35
CA LYS A 806 -23.66 -18.37 -12.23
C LYS A 806 -22.34 -17.61 -12.17
N ASN A 807 -22.31 -16.39 -12.73
CA ASN A 807 -21.12 -15.53 -12.66
C ASN A 807 -20.97 -14.96 -11.23
N PRO A 808 -19.90 -15.32 -10.48
CA PRO A 808 -19.69 -14.86 -9.11
C PRO A 808 -19.64 -13.33 -8.98
N LEU A 809 -19.01 -12.63 -9.93
CA LEU A 809 -18.88 -11.18 -9.86
C LEU A 809 -20.23 -10.47 -10.01
N LEU A 810 -21.16 -11.03 -10.78
CA LEU A 810 -22.48 -10.44 -10.97
C LEU A 810 -23.33 -10.56 -9.69
N GLU A 811 -23.33 -11.74 -9.08
CA GLU A 811 -24.06 -11.97 -7.82
C GLU A 811 -23.49 -11.10 -6.68
N TYR A 812 -22.16 -10.98 -6.61
CA TYR A 812 -21.49 -10.06 -5.69
C TYR A 812 -21.94 -8.60 -5.88
N LYS A 813 -22.11 -8.16 -7.13
CA LYS A 813 -22.59 -6.80 -7.44
C LYS A 813 -24.03 -6.57 -7.01
N ILE A 814 -24.92 -7.55 -7.25
CA ILE A 814 -26.34 -7.44 -6.92
C ILE A 814 -26.51 -7.42 -5.40
N GLU A 815 -26.08 -8.48 -4.71
CA GLU A 815 -26.21 -8.59 -3.26
C GLU A 815 -25.45 -7.47 -2.53
N GLY A 816 -24.26 -7.12 -3.02
CA GLY A 816 -23.47 -6.03 -2.46
C GLY A 816 -24.13 -4.65 -2.62
N SER A 817 -24.96 -4.44 -3.66
CA SER A 817 -25.72 -3.20 -3.82
C SER A 817 -26.90 -3.13 -2.86
N ASP A 818 -27.63 -4.23 -2.68
CA ASP A 818 -28.76 -4.30 -1.74
C ASP A 818 -28.31 -4.05 -0.29
N ILE A 819 -27.18 -4.65 0.13
CA ILE A 819 -26.58 -4.41 1.46
C ILE A 819 -26.19 -2.94 1.60
N PHE A 820 -25.64 -2.33 0.55
CA PHE A 820 -25.21 -0.93 0.57
C PHE A 820 -26.39 0.05 0.61
N GLU A 821 -27.48 -0.20 -0.09
CA GLU A 821 -28.68 0.65 -0.01
C GLU A 821 -29.30 0.59 1.39
N SER A 822 -29.37 -0.61 1.98
CA SER A 822 -29.82 -0.81 3.36
C SER A 822 -28.93 -0.06 4.37
N LEU A 823 -27.61 -0.09 4.15
CA LEU A 823 -26.64 0.67 4.93
C LEU A 823 -26.96 2.17 4.91
N ILE A 824 -27.09 2.79 3.72
CA ILE A 824 -27.35 4.23 3.59
C ILE A 824 -28.69 4.60 4.23
N PHE A 825 -29.72 3.79 4.02
CA PHE A 825 -31.02 3.98 4.63
C PHE A 825 -30.92 3.97 6.16
N SER A 826 -30.23 2.97 6.72
CA SER A 826 -30.06 2.82 8.17
C SER A 826 -29.32 3.99 8.81
N ILE A 827 -28.26 4.51 8.17
CA ILE A 827 -27.50 5.67 8.68
C ILE A 827 -28.42 6.89 8.79
N ARG A 828 -29.18 7.19 7.74
CA ARG A 828 -30.09 8.36 7.73
C ARG A 828 -31.16 8.24 8.83
N HIS A 829 -31.76 7.06 8.96
CA HIS A 829 -32.82 6.79 9.94
C HIS A 829 -32.30 6.86 11.38
N ASN A 830 -31.16 6.23 11.65
CA ASN A 830 -30.55 6.19 12.98
C ASN A 830 -30.16 7.59 13.44
N ILE A 831 -29.59 8.41 12.56
CA ILE A 831 -29.21 9.78 12.91
C ILE A 831 -30.44 10.65 13.19
N ALA A 832 -31.45 10.60 12.32
CA ALA A 832 -32.69 11.34 12.56
C ALA A 832 -33.31 10.93 13.91
N SER A 833 -33.49 9.63 14.13
CA SER A 833 -34.03 9.12 15.39
C SER A 833 -33.20 9.55 16.60
N LYS A 834 -31.87 9.41 16.53
CA LYS A 834 -30.95 9.78 17.61
C LYS A 834 -31.06 11.27 17.95
N VAL A 835 -31.10 12.15 16.95
CA VAL A 835 -31.22 13.60 17.18
C VAL A 835 -32.56 13.94 17.82
N PHE A 836 -33.67 13.36 17.37
CA PHE A 836 -35.01 13.61 17.93
C PHE A 836 -35.16 13.05 19.36
N ARG A 837 -34.56 11.91 19.69
CA ARG A 837 -34.65 11.30 21.02
C ARG A 837 -33.75 11.97 22.08
N VAL A 838 -32.68 12.64 21.67
CA VAL A 838 -31.76 13.31 22.60
C VAL A 838 -32.47 14.47 23.29
N ARG A 839 -32.44 14.49 24.63
CA ARG A 839 -32.93 15.60 25.44
C ARG A 839 -31.77 16.43 25.96
N ILE A 840 -31.77 17.72 25.67
CA ILE A 840 -30.76 18.66 26.17
C ILE A 840 -31.12 19.02 27.62
N LYS A 841 -30.18 18.84 28.54
CA LYS A 841 -30.34 19.35 29.91
C LYS A 841 -29.91 20.81 29.94
N GLU A 842 -30.83 21.70 30.30
CA GLU A 842 -30.48 23.09 30.62
C GLU A 842 -29.58 23.11 31.86
N SER A 843 -28.34 23.58 31.71
CA SER A 843 -27.51 23.97 32.85
C SER A 843 -28.11 25.25 33.46
N THR A 844 -28.88 25.10 34.52
CA THR A 844 -29.40 26.24 35.29
C THR A 844 -28.21 26.91 35.99
N PRO A 845 -28.01 28.23 35.86
CA PRO A 845 -26.98 28.93 36.62
C PRO A 845 -27.50 29.09 38.05
N THR A 846 -27.14 28.18 38.96
CA THR A 846 -27.39 28.38 40.39
C THR A 846 -26.46 29.47 40.91
N VAL A 847 -27.06 30.65 41.13
CA VAL A 847 -26.50 31.74 41.92
C VAL A 847 -26.54 31.31 43.39
N GLU A 848 -25.50 30.65 43.88
CA GLU A 848 -25.19 30.63 45.31
C GLU A 848 -23.92 31.42 45.59
N ALA A 849 -24.10 32.47 46.37
CA ALA A 849 -23.08 33.44 46.73
C ALA A 849 -21.97 32.81 47.59
N ALA A 850 -20.77 33.31 47.32
CA ALA A 850 -19.51 32.92 47.93
C ALA A 850 -19.47 33.02 49.47
N SER A 851 -18.88 31.99 50.09
CA SER A 851 -18.13 32.09 51.34
C SER A 851 -16.65 31.84 51.02
N PRO A 852 -15.69 32.70 51.46
CA PRO A 852 -14.30 32.61 51.04
C PRO A 852 -13.47 31.82 52.05
N ARG A 853 -12.91 30.67 51.64
CA ARG A 853 -11.57 30.16 52.02
C ARG A 853 -11.32 28.73 51.50
N SER A 854 -10.75 28.65 50.30
CA SER A 854 -9.56 27.85 49.99
C SER A 854 -9.29 27.99 48.50
N ALA A 855 -8.29 28.80 48.14
CA ALA A 855 -7.86 28.97 46.77
C ALA A 855 -7.16 27.68 46.29
N SER A 856 -7.91 26.77 45.70
CA SER A 856 -7.41 25.72 44.82
C SER A 856 -7.91 26.01 43.41
N LYS A 857 -6.97 25.99 42.47
CA LYS A 857 -7.08 26.37 41.06
C LYS A 857 -8.28 25.71 40.37
N ILE A 858 -8.98 26.53 39.59
CA ILE A 858 -9.98 26.12 38.61
C ILE A 858 -9.22 25.49 37.43
N GLU A 859 -9.24 24.16 37.35
CA GLU A 859 -9.00 23.37 36.14
C GLU A 859 -10.37 22.92 35.61
N ALA A 860 -10.96 23.70 34.71
CA ALA A 860 -12.14 23.33 33.95
C ALA A 860 -12.03 23.91 32.54
N SER A 861 -10.98 23.50 31.84
CA SER A 861 -10.84 23.61 30.37
C SER A 861 -9.89 22.52 29.82
N GLN A 862 -9.60 21.46 30.59
CA GLN A 862 -8.59 20.46 30.23
C GLN A 862 -9.07 19.00 30.30
N THR A 863 -10.30 18.74 30.75
CA THR A 863 -10.80 17.35 30.89
C THR A 863 -11.23 16.68 29.57
N ILE A 864 -11.38 17.44 28.47
CA ILE A 864 -11.48 16.85 27.11
C ILE A 864 -10.08 16.52 26.56
N HIS A 865 -9.04 17.23 27.01
CA HIS A 865 -7.67 16.94 26.61
C HIS A 865 -7.07 15.73 27.34
N GLU A 866 -7.56 15.37 28.54
CA GLU A 866 -7.03 14.20 29.28
C GLU A 866 -7.54 12.85 28.77
N ALA A 867 -8.79 12.77 28.28
CA ALA A 867 -9.27 11.56 27.59
C ALA A 867 -8.58 11.36 26.23
N VAL A 868 -8.12 12.44 25.59
CA VAL A 868 -7.30 12.36 24.37
C VAL A 868 -5.82 12.13 24.71
N SER A 869 -5.33 12.61 25.87
CA SER A 869 -3.95 12.36 26.30
C SER A 869 -3.74 10.93 26.83
N SER A 870 -4.77 10.29 27.39
CA SER A 870 -4.70 8.88 27.79
C SER A 870 -4.71 7.93 26.59
N PHE A 871 -5.32 8.32 25.46
CA PHE A 871 -5.19 7.62 24.17
C PHE A 871 -3.80 7.80 23.52
N VAL A 872 -3.05 8.85 23.88
CA VAL A 872 -1.69 9.10 23.33
C VAL A 872 -0.58 8.61 24.28
N SER A 873 -0.80 8.59 25.61
CA SER A 873 0.25 8.23 26.58
C SER A 873 0.43 6.73 26.83
N GLU A 874 -0.50 5.87 26.41
CA GLU A 874 -0.33 4.41 26.56
C GLU A 874 0.48 3.75 25.42
N SER A 875 0.90 4.54 24.44
CA SER A 875 1.86 4.11 23.40
C SER A 875 3.33 4.25 23.83
N GLN A 876 3.61 4.73 25.05
CA GLN A 876 4.97 4.85 25.61
C GLN A 876 5.34 3.81 26.68
N SER A 877 4.46 2.87 27.05
CA SER A 877 4.79 1.82 28.03
C SER A 877 5.19 0.45 27.45
N VAL A 878 5.11 0.24 26.12
CA VAL A 878 5.56 -1.01 25.47
C VAL A 878 7.03 -0.96 25.01
N ARG A 879 7.92 -0.40 25.84
CA ARG A 879 9.38 -0.47 25.64
C ARG A 879 10.17 -0.92 26.87
N LYS A 880 9.52 -1.66 27.76
CA LYS A 880 10.21 -2.43 28.82
C LYS A 880 9.66 -3.85 28.88
N GLU A 881 10.00 -4.65 27.89
CA GLU A 881 10.31 -6.09 28.03
C GLU A 881 10.68 -6.66 26.66
N SER A 882 11.97 -6.60 26.36
CA SER A 882 12.66 -7.43 25.36
C SER A 882 14.14 -7.37 25.70
N ALA A 883 14.46 -7.85 26.91
CA ALA A 883 15.78 -8.37 27.20
C ALA A 883 15.72 -9.86 26.85
N ILE A 884 16.24 -10.23 25.67
CA ILE A 884 16.96 -11.47 25.31
C ILE A 884 17.12 -11.41 23.78
N ALA A 885 18.23 -10.81 23.34
CA ALA A 885 18.94 -11.09 22.08
C ALA A 885 20.10 -10.07 21.93
N ALA A 886 20.97 -10.04 22.94
CA ALA A 886 22.26 -9.37 22.86
C ALA A 886 23.36 -10.41 23.10
N ALA A 887 23.70 -11.16 22.06
CA ALA A 887 24.88 -12.01 22.04
C ALA A 887 25.47 -12.05 20.63
N SER A 888 26.19 -10.98 20.27
CA SER A 888 27.40 -10.98 19.43
C SER A 888 27.74 -9.53 19.02
N ALA A 889 28.52 -8.86 19.86
CA ALA A 889 29.16 -7.59 19.50
C ALA A 889 30.48 -7.87 18.77
N PRO A 890 30.78 -7.24 17.61
CA PRO A 890 32.14 -7.06 17.16
C PRO A 890 32.82 -5.88 17.88
N ALA A 891 34.14 -5.94 17.92
CA ALA A 891 35.02 -5.18 18.81
C ALA A 891 34.93 -3.64 18.71
N THR A 892 35.22 -3.04 19.86
CA THR A 892 35.30 -1.62 20.23
C THR A 892 36.06 -0.70 19.27
N ALA A 893 35.41 0.38 18.83
CA ALA A 893 36.08 1.64 18.48
C ALA A 893 35.79 2.67 19.59
N THR A 894 36.77 2.92 20.45
CA THR A 894 36.68 3.89 21.55
C THR A 894 36.81 5.32 21.01
N VAL A 895 35.72 6.09 21.06
CA VAL A 895 35.77 7.54 20.84
C VAL A 895 36.40 8.22 22.06
N VAL A 896 37.62 8.75 21.89
CA VAL A 896 38.30 9.57 22.90
C VAL A 896 37.63 10.96 22.95
N ARG A 897 36.99 11.30 24.08
CA ARG A 897 36.41 12.64 24.32
C ARG A 897 37.51 13.63 24.75
N GLN A 898 37.71 14.71 23.99
CA GLN A 898 38.69 15.78 24.28
C GLN A 898 38.22 16.84 25.32
N GLY A 899 37.31 16.50 26.25
CA GLY A 899 36.79 17.50 27.21
C GLY A 899 36.45 16.94 28.58
N LYS A 900 36.75 17.71 29.63
CA LYS A 900 36.45 17.38 31.04
C LYS A 900 34.93 17.27 31.23
N LYS A 901 34.46 16.14 31.75
CA LYS A 901 33.02 15.87 31.98
C LYS A 901 32.47 16.86 33.01
N ILE A 902 31.58 17.77 32.58
CA ILE A 902 30.96 18.76 33.46
C ILE A 902 29.97 18.05 34.38
N GLY A 903 30.21 18.13 35.68
CA GLY A 903 29.36 17.55 36.71
C GLY A 903 28.05 18.32 36.87
N ARG A 904 26.98 17.63 37.29
CA ARG A 904 25.65 18.22 37.50
C ARG A 904 25.65 19.48 38.39
N ASN A 905 26.61 19.57 39.32
CA ASN A 905 26.73 20.68 40.26
C ASN A 905 27.79 21.72 39.86
N ASP A 906 28.51 21.51 38.75
CA ASP A 906 29.53 22.44 38.28
C ASP A 906 28.89 23.69 37.65
N PRO A 907 29.62 24.82 37.59
CA PRO A 907 29.17 26.01 36.89
C PRO A 907 28.82 25.69 35.44
N CYS A 908 27.68 26.18 34.97
CA CYS A 908 27.25 25.94 33.60
C CYS A 908 28.20 26.66 32.61
N PRO A 909 28.67 25.97 31.55
CA PRO A 909 29.67 26.52 30.62
C PRO A 909 29.15 27.69 29.78
N CYS A 910 27.85 27.99 29.82
CA CYS A 910 27.28 29.18 29.19
C CYS A 910 27.57 30.50 29.93
N GLY A 911 28.30 30.45 31.06
CA GLY A 911 28.68 31.65 31.83
C GLY A 911 27.55 32.24 32.68
N SER A 912 26.40 31.56 32.80
CA SER A 912 25.23 32.07 33.52
C SER A 912 25.37 32.14 35.06
N GLY A 913 26.50 31.72 35.62
CA GLY A 913 26.73 31.64 37.07
C GLY A 913 25.93 30.57 37.81
N LYS A 914 24.99 29.88 37.15
CA LYS A 914 24.16 28.80 37.72
C LYS A 914 24.84 27.43 37.58
N LYS A 915 24.51 26.48 38.47
CA LYS A 915 24.95 25.08 38.34
C LYS A 915 24.31 24.43 37.11
N TYR A 916 25.03 23.55 36.41
CA TYR A 916 24.63 22.92 35.15
C TYR A 916 23.20 22.34 35.20
N LYS A 917 22.85 21.60 36.27
CA LYS A 917 21.52 21.00 36.46
C LYS A 917 20.34 21.99 36.54
N TYR A 918 20.60 23.27 36.75
CA TYR A 918 19.56 24.31 36.80
C TYR A 918 19.60 25.23 35.57
N CYS A 919 20.38 24.88 34.55
CA CYS A 919 20.49 25.59 33.28
C CYS A 919 20.44 24.57 32.13
N HIS A 920 21.53 24.33 31.40
CA HIS A 920 21.58 23.41 30.24
C HIS A 920 21.42 21.93 30.60
N GLY A 921 21.41 21.57 31.89
CA GLY A 921 21.12 20.22 32.37
C GLY A 921 19.67 20.03 32.84
N ARG A 922 18.75 20.92 32.48
CA ARG A 922 17.30 20.76 32.69
C ARG A 922 16.66 19.97 31.55
#